data_AF-A0A662XW87-F1
#
_entry.id   AF-A0A662XW87-F1
#
_cell.length_a   1.000
_cell.length_b   1.000
_cell.length_c   1.000
_cell.angle_alpha   90.00
_cell.angle_beta   90.00
_cell.angle_gamma   90.00
#
_symmetry.space_group_name_H-M   'P 1'
#
loop_
_entity.id
_entity.type
_entity.pdbx_description
1 polymer ?
#
loop_
_entity_poly.entity_id
_entity_poly.type
_entity_poly.pdbx_seq_one_letter_code
_entity_poly.pdbx_strand_id
1 'polypeptide(L)'
;METPARIRHVALFGVDGQRKERLVAATVRSERSKETADVVAAPDRHRTHVLLYEADDSASYLVNLTIAESLPPSSVSSAAFTTMLQLSDGAVAVLDCSTMELSEQARRQLKQSVLQRVQPTVVLDIGGRAWSDLLERSSEASYQAFARLLDEVNEVITRYGGKEEGSRLSSVSVQTGSVVFVSIERGWGFSVPTFAKKYAAEWEVSEATAAERLWGDWGLDPDSNEWVCLSSSATAKRGFCQFVLEPVLQMTAALRSGDEASSSDLCLTAGELGLEVGLAGVLPISDVVLQLAVDHLPSPVVAQPRRGMPALAGNEDSSRVVMLASLVEEQVAVGGSDGRHTFCTFGRVLSGRLVAGQRVKFTRHSTGDMEESYAWDCVKTVTSTMAMGQFQGSGLQPLGQTADGIPAGNFGAFICEDVAEHTAESSIHMVRLLASAASPVLRVAIMPARGFDGSPEWNNENTKLEEIVHRAVSRDPTLTSGTNPFEDPTLAAPDEQRLEPAICQIQAECNALDIAISISRRPAYREAYPKSEDTTPQRMSKSQNRINRVHSRASLISDDMMLECLGNDFGSSQAQELTELQVQRLDLDNQLEPTNPRKVWACLPSPCSVNLLVDHSRYGTRVSPGVWKSMVETFPPLLKGFVVGMSSGVLCGEPSHGLRVDVDDVHVDWQERRRRPNQLMLVTRRAVHAAQLSFGPILEEPVYLVHITGCPGDAREACCSELESRSGAVVSGEGEGDVDAEAIRIQAYVAVRHALGLAAQIREITHSLATVRFVFDHYRAVPGDPLDENTQAGAIVRALRVEKELQPQVPSMESFDDVVRPTSSFRQPLQVKQRSPRRLEC
;
A
#
# COMPACT_ATOMS: atom_id res chain seq x y z
N MET A 1 2.03 25.25 -14.24
CA MET A 1 0.82 24.60 -13.69
C MET A 1 -0.20 24.28 -14.79
N GLU A 2 -0.58 25.23 -15.65
CA GLU A 2 -1.54 24.98 -16.76
C GLU A 2 -1.01 24.06 -17.88
N THR A 3 0.30 23.85 -17.95
CA THR A 3 0.94 22.94 -18.93
C THR A 3 1.37 21.63 -18.26
N PRO A 4 0.50 20.60 -18.16
CA PRO A 4 0.82 19.37 -17.43
C PRO A 4 2.01 18.59 -18.03
N ALA A 5 2.30 18.76 -19.32
CA ALA A 5 3.47 18.16 -19.97
C ALA A 5 4.82 18.61 -19.38
N ARG A 6 4.87 19.79 -18.75
CA ARG A 6 6.08 20.37 -18.13
C ARG A 6 6.13 20.17 -16.61
N ILE A 7 5.31 19.28 -16.07
CA ILE A 7 5.31 18.93 -14.66
C ILE A 7 5.99 17.57 -14.49
N ARG A 8 6.77 17.42 -13.42
CA ARG A 8 7.34 16.15 -12.97
C ARG A 8 6.98 15.94 -11.50
N HIS A 9 6.36 14.80 -11.19
CA HIS A 9 6.11 14.37 -9.82
C HIS A 9 7.07 13.24 -9.49
N VAL A 10 8.00 13.49 -8.57
CA VAL A 10 9.16 12.64 -8.34
C VAL A 10 9.22 12.18 -6.89
N ALA A 11 9.23 10.87 -6.68
CA ALA A 11 9.48 10.25 -5.38
C ALA A 11 10.98 10.00 -5.18
N LEU A 12 11.55 10.36 -4.04
CA LEU A 12 12.98 10.15 -3.75
C LEU A 12 13.17 9.13 -2.60
N PHE A 13 13.93 8.06 -2.87
CA PHE A 13 14.13 6.95 -1.92
C PHE A 13 15.50 6.28 -2.03
N GLY A 14 15.79 5.28 -1.18
CA GLY A 14 16.98 4.43 -1.27
C GLY A 14 18.06 4.68 -0.21
N VAL A 15 18.29 5.93 0.20
CA VAL A 15 19.20 6.30 1.32
C VAL A 15 18.43 6.72 2.59
N ASP A 16 19.16 7.01 3.67
CA ASP A 16 18.61 7.54 4.92
C ASP A 16 18.07 8.97 4.77
N GLY A 17 17.22 9.39 5.71
CA GLY A 17 16.49 10.67 5.62
C GLY A 17 17.43 11.88 5.55
N GLN A 18 18.52 11.86 6.32
CA GLN A 18 19.47 12.98 6.32
C GLN A 18 20.14 13.16 4.97
N ARG A 19 20.55 12.09 4.29
CA ARG A 19 21.14 12.20 2.95
C ARG A 19 20.11 12.64 1.91
N LYS A 20 18.85 12.21 2.01
CA LYS A 20 17.77 12.71 1.14
C LYS A 20 17.57 14.21 1.31
N GLU A 21 17.48 14.68 2.56
CA GLU A 21 17.34 16.11 2.86
C GLU A 21 18.53 16.92 2.37
N ARG A 22 19.76 16.42 2.54
CA ARG A 22 20.96 17.06 2.00
C ARG A 22 20.92 17.14 0.47
N LEU A 23 20.51 16.07 -0.21
CA LEU A 23 20.37 16.05 -1.65
C LEU A 23 19.33 17.09 -2.11
N VAL A 24 18.16 17.13 -1.47
CA VAL A 24 17.13 18.13 -1.76
C VAL A 24 17.64 19.54 -1.51
N ALA A 25 18.28 19.80 -0.36
CA ALA A 25 18.85 21.10 -0.04
C ALA A 25 19.92 21.53 -1.06
N ALA A 26 20.69 20.59 -1.60
CA ALA A 26 21.66 20.87 -2.64
C ALA A 26 20.97 21.16 -4.00
N THR A 27 19.83 20.51 -4.30
CA THR A 27 19.03 20.83 -5.49
C THR A 27 18.34 22.20 -5.42
N VAL A 28 18.03 22.70 -4.22
CA VAL A 28 17.38 24.01 -4.01
C VAL A 28 18.33 25.19 -4.23
N ARG A 29 19.63 25.01 -3.95
CA ARG A 29 20.63 26.10 -3.92
C ARG A 29 21.23 26.47 -5.29
N SER A 30 20.66 26.01 -6.42
CA SER A 30 21.18 26.32 -7.77
C SER A 30 20.77 27.70 -8.25
N GLU A 31 21.52 28.27 -9.19
CA GLU A 31 21.10 29.47 -9.94
C GLU A 31 19.90 29.18 -10.86
N ARG A 32 19.84 27.96 -11.42
CA ARG A 32 18.82 27.50 -12.37
C ARG A 32 17.55 26.93 -11.72
N SER A 33 17.55 26.78 -10.40
CA SER A 33 16.44 26.23 -9.63
C SER A 33 16.01 27.22 -8.57
N LYS A 34 14.71 27.52 -8.50
CA LYS A 34 14.15 28.29 -7.39
C LYS A 34 13.12 27.46 -6.67
N GLU A 35 13.29 27.28 -5.36
CA GLU A 35 12.26 26.70 -4.53
C GLU A 35 11.11 27.70 -4.41
N THR A 36 9.93 27.24 -4.83
CA THR A 36 8.72 28.04 -4.81
C THR A 36 7.85 27.74 -3.60
N ALA A 37 7.96 26.52 -3.04
CA ALA A 37 7.24 26.08 -1.85
C ALA A 37 7.89 24.86 -1.19
N ASP A 38 7.81 24.78 0.13
CA ASP A 38 8.10 23.60 0.96
C ASP A 38 6.84 23.25 1.76
N VAL A 39 6.25 22.09 1.51
CA VAL A 39 5.02 21.66 2.18
C VAL A 39 5.24 20.35 2.92
N VAL A 40 4.95 20.39 4.22
CA VAL A 40 4.93 19.24 5.11
C VAL A 40 3.48 18.78 5.28
N ALA A 41 3.16 17.57 4.80
CA ALA A 41 1.82 16.99 4.94
C ALA A 41 1.77 16.00 6.12
N ALA A 42 0.91 16.31 7.11
CA ALA A 42 0.62 15.57 8.37
C ALA A 42 1.86 15.36 9.27
N PRO A 43 1.72 15.16 10.59
CA PRO A 43 2.86 15.30 11.49
C PRO A 43 3.91 14.25 11.12
N ASP A 44 5.03 14.73 10.58
CA ASP A 44 6.29 14.02 10.36
C ASP A 44 6.36 12.95 9.24
N ARG A 45 5.66 13.08 8.09
CA ARG A 45 5.65 11.96 7.11
C ARG A 45 6.02 12.24 5.65
N HIS A 46 5.55 13.33 5.03
CA HIS A 46 5.92 13.65 3.65
C HIS A 46 6.25 15.12 3.49
N ARG A 47 7.44 15.43 3.00
CA ARG A 47 7.80 16.78 2.55
C ARG A 47 7.84 16.81 1.05
N THR A 48 7.15 17.77 0.46
CA THR A 48 7.14 17.99 -0.99
C THR A 48 7.75 19.36 -1.26
N HIS A 49 8.91 19.36 -1.93
CA HIS A 49 9.59 20.55 -2.39
C HIS A 49 9.19 20.83 -3.83
N VAL A 50 8.74 22.05 -4.11
CA VAL A 50 8.27 22.46 -5.43
C VAL A 50 9.28 23.39 -6.06
N LEU A 51 10.00 22.86 -7.05
CA LEU A 51 11.11 23.53 -7.70
C LEU A 51 10.69 24.00 -9.10
N LEU A 52 10.99 25.25 -9.41
CA LEU A 52 10.98 25.75 -10.78
C LEU A 52 12.39 25.59 -11.34
N TYR A 53 12.55 24.75 -12.36
CA TYR A 53 13.83 24.46 -13.01
C TYR A 53 13.83 24.96 -14.45
N GLU A 54 14.87 25.70 -14.83
CA GLU A 54 15.11 26.12 -16.20
C GLU A 54 16.10 25.16 -16.87
N ALA A 55 15.60 24.39 -17.84
CA ALA A 55 16.40 23.42 -18.58
C ALA A 55 17.26 24.10 -19.68
N ASP A 56 18.22 23.35 -20.22
CA ASP A 56 19.15 23.83 -21.26
C ASP A 56 18.45 24.34 -22.53
N ASP A 57 17.23 23.87 -22.81
CA ASP A 57 16.38 24.30 -23.93
C ASP A 57 15.62 25.61 -23.65
N SER A 58 15.92 26.30 -22.55
CA SER A 58 15.21 27.48 -22.03
C SER A 58 13.74 27.23 -21.64
N ALA A 59 13.30 25.98 -21.59
CA ALA A 59 11.97 25.65 -21.09
C ALA A 59 11.99 25.52 -19.56
N SER A 60 11.01 26.16 -18.91
CA SER A 60 10.81 26.03 -17.47
C SER A 60 9.92 24.82 -17.15
N TYR A 61 10.39 23.99 -16.23
CA TYR A 61 9.71 22.79 -15.71
C TYR A 61 9.37 22.97 -14.23
N LEU A 62 8.22 22.42 -13.83
CA LEU A 62 7.81 22.35 -12.43
C LEU A 62 8.11 20.94 -11.91
N VAL A 63 9.08 20.82 -11.02
CA VAL A 63 9.53 19.55 -10.44
C VAL A 63 9.09 19.48 -8.98
N ASN A 64 8.21 18.54 -8.67
CA ASN A 64 7.74 18.27 -7.31
C ASN A 64 8.54 17.09 -6.75
N LEU A 65 9.53 17.39 -5.89
CA LEU A 65 10.34 16.39 -5.21
C LEU A 65 9.67 16.01 -3.89
N THR A 66 9.17 14.78 -3.80
CA THR A 66 8.55 14.25 -2.59
C THR A 66 9.53 13.34 -1.86
N ILE A 67 9.82 13.66 -0.60
CA ILE A 67 10.57 12.82 0.33
C ILE A 67 9.64 12.31 1.43
N ALA A 68 9.86 11.06 1.85
CA ALA A 68 9.36 10.60 3.15
C ALA A 68 10.49 10.76 4.15
N GLU A 69 10.19 11.42 5.26
CA GLU A 69 11.11 11.49 6.40
C GLU A 69 11.43 10.07 6.88
N SER A 70 12.69 9.87 7.22
CA SER A 70 13.23 8.59 7.65
C SER A 70 12.76 8.26 9.06
N LEU A 71 11.56 7.71 9.15
CA LEU A 71 11.23 6.87 10.29
C LEU A 71 12.14 5.64 10.28
N PRO A 72 12.50 5.10 11.47
CA PRO A 72 13.21 3.82 11.56
C PRO A 72 12.50 2.79 10.68
N PRO A 73 13.25 1.85 10.08
CA PRO A 73 12.73 0.94 9.07
C PRO A 73 11.63 0.05 9.66
N SER A 74 10.38 0.53 9.67
CA SER A 74 9.19 -0.16 10.18
C SER A 74 8.33 -0.66 9.02
N SER A 75 7.37 -1.56 9.27
CA SER A 75 6.33 -1.91 8.27
C SER A 75 5.58 -0.69 7.74
N VAL A 76 5.48 0.37 8.55
CA VAL A 76 4.85 1.65 8.22
C VAL A 76 5.65 2.48 7.21
N SER A 77 6.99 2.33 7.17
CA SER A 77 7.81 2.92 6.11
C SER A 77 7.34 2.47 4.71
N SER A 78 6.85 1.24 4.59
CA SER A 78 6.26 0.73 3.34
C SER A 78 4.94 1.42 2.98
N ALA A 79 4.05 1.68 3.95
CA ALA A 79 2.77 2.33 3.68
C ALA A 79 2.94 3.80 3.27
N ALA A 80 3.73 4.57 4.02
CA ALA A 80 4.08 5.94 3.65
C ALA A 80 4.78 5.98 2.27
N PHE A 81 5.67 5.01 2.03
CA PHE A 81 6.32 4.88 0.73
C PHE A 81 5.33 4.55 -0.40
N THR A 82 4.36 3.66 -0.21
CA THR A 82 3.29 3.43 -1.20
C THR A 82 2.50 4.70 -1.47
N THR A 83 2.12 5.44 -0.43
CA THR A 83 1.37 6.70 -0.55
C THR A 83 2.16 7.72 -1.39
N MET A 84 3.47 7.84 -1.14
CA MET A 84 4.37 8.69 -1.95
C MET A 84 4.43 8.24 -3.41
N LEU A 85 4.51 6.92 -3.67
CA LEU A 85 4.53 6.35 -5.02
C LEU A 85 3.19 6.53 -5.74
N GLN A 86 2.07 6.48 -5.03
CA GLN A 86 0.74 6.72 -5.60
C GLN A 86 0.60 8.17 -6.10
N LEU A 87 1.26 9.12 -5.45
CA LEU A 87 1.32 10.51 -5.91
C LEU A 87 2.30 10.78 -7.05
N SER A 88 3.37 10.01 -7.12
CA SER A 88 4.50 10.30 -7.99
C SER A 88 4.36 9.60 -9.34
N ASP A 89 4.82 10.24 -10.41
CA ASP A 89 4.81 9.67 -11.76
C ASP A 89 6.14 8.99 -12.10
N GLY A 90 7.22 9.51 -11.53
CA GLY A 90 8.57 8.97 -11.58
C GLY A 90 9.17 8.84 -10.19
N ALA A 91 10.28 8.12 -10.09
CA ALA A 91 11.01 8.01 -8.85
C ALA A 91 12.52 8.00 -9.07
N VAL A 92 13.25 8.66 -8.18
CA VAL A 92 14.71 8.69 -8.13
C VAL A 92 15.17 7.78 -7.00
N ALA A 93 15.77 6.65 -7.35
CA ALA A 93 16.38 5.71 -6.43
C ALA A 93 17.84 6.13 -6.17
N VAL A 94 18.11 6.63 -4.97
CA VAL A 94 19.46 6.98 -4.51
C VAL A 94 20.09 5.74 -3.88
N LEU A 95 21.20 5.27 -4.45
CA LEU A 95 21.91 4.07 -4.01
C LEU A 95 23.26 4.47 -3.42
N ASP A 96 23.51 4.05 -2.18
CA ASP A 96 24.81 4.22 -1.52
C ASP A 96 25.83 3.27 -2.14
N CYS A 97 26.91 3.80 -2.71
CA CYS A 97 27.96 3.01 -3.35
C CYS A 97 29.07 2.55 -2.37
N SER A 98 28.92 2.75 -1.06
CA SER A 98 29.95 2.39 -0.07
C SER A 98 30.21 0.88 0.00
N THR A 99 29.20 0.04 -0.17
CA THR A 99 29.32 -1.42 -0.23
C THR A 99 29.42 -1.94 -1.67
N MET A 100 29.07 -1.13 -2.66
CA MET A 100 28.94 -1.52 -4.08
C MET A 100 27.92 -2.65 -4.33
N GLU A 101 26.95 -2.83 -3.43
CA GLU A 101 25.89 -3.83 -3.51
C GLU A 101 24.52 -3.20 -3.27
N LEU A 102 23.48 -3.75 -3.88
CA LEU A 102 22.12 -3.23 -3.71
C LEU A 102 21.57 -3.63 -2.33
N SER A 103 21.44 -2.66 -1.44
CA SER A 103 20.87 -2.90 -0.10
C SER A 103 19.48 -3.54 -0.17
N GLU A 104 19.17 -4.43 0.78
CA GLU A 104 17.85 -5.09 0.83
C GLU A 104 16.70 -4.09 0.87
N GLN A 105 16.89 -2.97 1.58
CA GLN A 105 15.91 -1.90 1.67
C GLN A 105 15.68 -1.24 0.31
N ALA A 106 16.75 -0.86 -0.40
CA ALA A 106 16.65 -0.28 -1.74
C ALA A 106 16.02 -1.27 -2.72
N ARG A 107 16.37 -2.56 -2.65
CA ARG A 107 15.78 -3.62 -3.48
C ARG A 107 14.27 -3.76 -3.25
N ARG A 108 13.80 -3.71 -2.00
CA ARG A 108 12.36 -3.76 -1.66
C ARG A 108 11.63 -2.50 -2.15
N GLN A 109 12.20 -1.32 -1.93
CA GLN A 109 11.61 -0.05 -2.36
C GLN A 109 11.52 0.04 -3.89
N LEU A 110 12.58 -0.40 -4.60
CA LEU A 110 12.60 -0.49 -6.05
C LEU A 110 11.56 -1.47 -6.57
N LYS A 111 11.45 -2.66 -5.96
CA LYS A 111 10.39 -3.63 -6.32
C LYS A 111 9.00 -3.02 -6.18
N GLN A 112 8.74 -2.31 -5.09
CA GLN A 112 7.44 -1.69 -4.82
C GLN A 112 7.12 -0.52 -5.77
N SER A 113 8.11 0.29 -6.15
CA SER A 113 7.91 1.36 -7.14
C SER A 113 7.57 0.80 -8.53
N VAL A 114 8.26 -0.27 -8.92
CA VAL A 114 8.04 -0.99 -10.19
C VAL A 114 6.64 -1.63 -10.22
N LEU A 115 6.21 -2.28 -9.13
CA LEU A 115 4.85 -2.84 -9.00
C LEU A 115 3.75 -1.76 -9.10
N GLN A 116 4.00 -0.55 -8.59
CA GLN A 116 3.10 0.60 -8.69
C GLN A 116 3.17 1.32 -10.06
N ARG A 117 3.91 0.75 -11.03
CA ARG A 117 4.13 1.28 -12.39
C ARG A 117 4.72 2.70 -12.40
N VAL A 118 5.54 3.04 -11.40
CA VAL A 118 6.28 4.30 -11.33
C VAL A 118 7.63 4.11 -12.04
N GLN A 119 8.02 5.04 -12.93
CA GLN A 119 9.28 4.92 -13.67
C GLN A 119 10.48 5.21 -12.75
N PRO A 120 11.40 4.25 -12.51
CA PRO A 120 12.60 4.52 -11.73
C PRO A 120 13.73 5.11 -12.59
N THR A 121 14.50 6.02 -12.00
CA THR A 121 15.82 6.49 -12.43
C THR A 121 16.79 6.36 -11.27
N VAL A 122 18.10 6.26 -11.52
CA VAL A 122 19.09 5.94 -10.47
C VAL A 122 20.06 7.09 -10.24
N VAL A 123 20.31 7.39 -8.96
CA VAL A 123 21.39 8.24 -8.48
C VAL A 123 22.35 7.37 -7.70
N LEU A 124 23.60 7.28 -8.14
CA LEU A 124 24.67 6.58 -7.43
C LEU A 124 25.40 7.58 -6.53
N ASP A 125 25.21 7.45 -5.21
CA ASP A 125 25.94 8.24 -4.21
C ASP A 125 27.35 7.68 -4.03
N ILE A 126 28.32 8.35 -4.67
CA ILE A 126 29.75 8.03 -4.63
C ILE A 126 30.49 8.86 -3.57
N GLY A 127 29.80 9.53 -2.64
CA GLY A 127 30.40 10.30 -1.55
C GLY A 127 30.95 9.48 -0.37
N GLY A 128 31.44 10.15 0.67
CA GLY A 128 31.86 9.54 1.93
C GLY A 128 32.88 8.40 1.79
N ARG A 129 32.59 7.25 2.42
CA ARG A 129 33.42 6.04 2.37
C ARG A 129 33.57 5.48 0.95
N ALA A 130 32.52 5.54 0.14
CA ALA A 130 32.57 5.09 -1.25
C ALA A 130 33.65 5.83 -2.03
N TRP A 131 33.78 7.15 -1.80
CA TRP A 131 34.81 7.96 -2.42
C TRP A 131 36.23 7.54 -2.02
N SER A 132 36.45 7.28 -0.73
CA SER A 132 37.74 6.81 -0.23
C SER A 132 38.12 5.45 -0.84
N ASP A 133 37.16 4.52 -0.89
CA ASP A 133 37.35 3.21 -1.53
C ASP A 133 37.65 3.37 -3.04
N LEU A 134 37.00 4.31 -3.73
CA LEU A 134 37.24 4.59 -5.15
C LEU A 134 38.65 5.14 -5.42
N LEU A 135 39.20 5.94 -4.49
CA LEU A 135 40.57 6.45 -4.60
C LEU A 135 41.63 5.34 -4.44
N GLU A 136 41.32 4.28 -3.71
CA GLU A 136 42.24 3.15 -3.47
C GLU A 136 42.10 2.04 -4.54
N ARG A 137 40.92 1.92 -5.16
CA ARG A 137 40.63 0.92 -6.19
C ARG A 137 41.14 1.35 -7.57
N SER A 138 41.36 0.38 -8.46
CA SER A 138 41.60 0.68 -9.87
C SER A 138 40.32 1.21 -10.54
N SER A 139 40.49 2.04 -11.57
CA SER A 139 39.37 2.60 -12.34
C SER A 139 38.51 1.50 -12.98
N GLU A 140 39.13 0.44 -13.49
CA GLU A 140 38.43 -0.72 -14.05
C GLU A 140 37.64 -1.51 -13.00
N ALA A 141 38.20 -1.76 -11.81
CA ALA A 141 37.48 -2.46 -10.75
C ALA A 141 36.24 -1.68 -10.29
N SER A 142 36.36 -0.35 -10.24
CA SER A 142 35.26 0.56 -9.89
C SER A 142 34.16 0.54 -10.96
N TYR A 143 34.52 0.59 -12.25
CA TYR A 143 33.58 0.44 -13.35
C TYR A 143 32.82 -0.89 -13.27
N GLN A 144 33.52 -2.01 -13.08
CA GLN A 144 32.91 -3.34 -12.98
C GLN A 144 31.93 -3.43 -11.81
N ALA A 145 32.24 -2.78 -10.69
CA ALA A 145 31.34 -2.71 -9.54
C ALA A 145 30.06 -1.92 -9.86
N PHE A 146 30.19 -0.75 -10.51
CA PHE A 146 29.02 0.04 -10.94
C PHE A 146 28.16 -0.73 -11.95
N ALA A 147 28.78 -1.43 -12.91
CA ALA A 147 28.06 -2.22 -13.90
C ALA A 147 27.23 -3.34 -13.24
N ARG A 148 27.83 -4.10 -12.32
CA ARG A 148 27.11 -5.16 -11.58
C ARG A 148 25.93 -4.61 -10.77
N LEU A 149 26.14 -3.49 -10.07
CA LEU A 149 25.07 -2.85 -9.29
C LEU A 149 23.89 -2.44 -10.19
N LEU A 150 24.17 -1.91 -11.38
CA LEU A 150 23.13 -1.54 -12.35
C LEU A 150 22.45 -2.75 -12.99
N ASP A 151 23.17 -3.85 -13.20
CA ASP A 151 22.59 -5.11 -13.66
C ASP A 151 21.60 -5.67 -12.63
N GLU A 152 21.92 -5.62 -11.33
CA GLU A 152 20.99 -6.01 -10.27
C GLU A 152 19.72 -5.15 -10.24
N VAL A 153 19.86 -3.83 -10.42
CA VAL A 153 18.73 -2.90 -10.52
C VAL A 153 17.86 -3.25 -11.73
N ASN A 154 18.47 -3.48 -12.89
CA ASN A 154 17.77 -3.85 -14.11
C ASN A 154 17.11 -5.23 -14.01
N GLU A 155 17.69 -6.19 -13.28
CA GLU A 155 17.06 -7.48 -12.99
C GLU A 155 15.73 -7.29 -12.24
N VAL A 156 15.69 -6.40 -11.24
CA VAL A 156 14.45 -6.08 -10.50
C VAL A 156 13.42 -5.43 -11.43
N ILE A 157 13.82 -4.43 -12.23
CA ILE A 157 12.92 -3.73 -13.14
C ILE A 157 12.35 -4.69 -14.19
N THR A 158 13.19 -5.54 -14.79
CA THR A 158 12.75 -6.49 -15.83
C THR A 158 11.90 -7.63 -15.27
N ARG A 159 12.17 -8.10 -14.04
CA ARG A 159 11.39 -9.15 -13.38
C ARG A 159 9.97 -8.68 -13.02
N TYR A 160 9.81 -7.44 -12.54
CA TYR A 160 8.54 -6.94 -12.01
C TYR A 160 7.83 -5.88 -12.90
N GLY A 161 8.50 -5.31 -13.91
CA GLY A 161 8.03 -4.14 -14.67
C GLY A 161 7.00 -4.40 -15.78
N GLY A 162 6.33 -5.55 -15.75
CA GLY A 162 5.28 -5.93 -16.70
C GLY A 162 5.80 -6.38 -18.07
N LYS A 163 5.08 -7.31 -18.72
CA LYS A 163 5.43 -7.84 -20.05
C LYS A 163 4.70 -7.17 -21.21
N GLU A 164 3.66 -6.39 -20.94
CA GLU A 164 2.83 -5.75 -21.97
C GLU A 164 3.50 -4.48 -22.51
N GLU A 165 3.55 -4.34 -23.84
CA GLU A 165 4.24 -3.22 -24.52
C GLU A 165 3.75 -1.83 -24.09
N GLY A 166 2.47 -1.68 -23.71
CA GLY A 166 1.89 -0.40 -23.25
C GLY A 166 2.18 -0.05 -21.79
N SER A 167 2.60 -1.01 -20.96
CA SER A 167 2.85 -0.82 -19.51
C SER A 167 4.31 -1.07 -19.12
N ARG A 168 5.17 -1.48 -20.05
CA ARG A 168 6.55 -1.84 -19.78
C ARG A 168 7.34 -0.63 -19.29
N LEU A 169 8.01 -0.80 -18.15
CA LEU A 169 8.95 0.19 -17.63
C LEU A 169 10.28 0.10 -18.37
N SER A 170 10.87 1.26 -18.69
CA SER A 170 12.19 1.31 -19.31
C SER A 170 13.27 0.89 -18.31
N SER A 171 14.19 0.04 -18.74
CA SER A 171 15.40 -0.29 -18.00
C SER A 171 16.28 0.97 -17.84
N VAL A 172 17.09 0.99 -16.78
CA VAL A 172 18.05 2.09 -16.57
C VAL A 172 19.34 1.81 -17.34
N SER A 173 19.84 2.82 -18.03
CA SER A 173 21.08 2.81 -18.79
C SER A 173 21.85 4.11 -18.58
N VAL A 174 23.15 3.97 -18.32
CA VAL A 174 24.09 5.09 -18.15
C VAL A 174 24.25 5.88 -19.44
N GLN A 175 24.29 5.20 -20.59
CA GLN A 175 24.45 5.83 -21.91
C GLN A 175 23.30 6.79 -22.23
N THR A 176 22.09 6.40 -21.85
CA THR A 176 20.90 7.22 -22.09
C THR A 176 20.79 8.43 -21.17
N GLY A 177 21.48 8.42 -20.02
CA GLY A 177 21.38 9.47 -18.99
C GLY A 177 20.48 9.14 -17.81
N SER A 178 19.79 8.00 -17.81
CA SER A 178 18.88 7.59 -16.71
C SER A 178 19.59 7.21 -15.38
N VAL A 179 20.92 7.25 -15.38
CA VAL A 179 21.79 7.00 -14.22
C VAL A 179 22.76 8.18 -14.08
N VAL A 180 22.87 8.72 -12.86
CA VAL A 180 23.80 9.81 -12.55
C VAL A 180 24.69 9.44 -11.36
N PHE A 181 25.90 9.97 -11.35
CA PHE A 181 26.91 9.76 -10.32
C PHE A 181 27.05 11.03 -9.49
N VAL A 182 26.90 10.94 -8.17
CA VAL A 182 26.72 12.11 -7.33
C VAL A 182 27.46 11.96 -6.01
N SER A 183 28.05 13.04 -5.52
CA SER A 183 28.59 13.13 -4.16
C SER A 183 27.70 14.07 -3.35
N ILE A 184 26.75 13.51 -2.59
CA ILE A 184 25.78 14.31 -1.81
C ILE A 184 26.50 15.16 -0.75
N GLU A 185 27.51 14.59 -0.11
CA GLU A 185 28.30 15.26 0.92
C GLU A 185 29.06 16.49 0.39
N ARG A 186 29.56 16.40 -0.85
CA ARG A 186 30.38 17.46 -1.47
C ARG A 186 29.60 18.34 -2.46
N GLY A 187 28.35 18.01 -2.76
CA GLY A 187 27.45 18.83 -3.57
C GLY A 187 27.75 18.85 -5.08
N TRP A 188 28.42 17.84 -5.63
CA TRP A 188 28.71 17.74 -7.07
C TRP A 188 28.21 16.42 -7.66
N GLY A 189 28.00 16.37 -8.97
CA GLY A 189 27.61 15.14 -9.66
C GLY A 189 27.75 15.25 -11.17
N PHE A 190 27.66 14.13 -11.88
CA PHE A 190 27.77 14.10 -13.32
C PHE A 190 26.94 12.97 -13.94
N SER A 191 26.66 13.12 -15.23
CA SER A 191 26.10 12.07 -16.07
C SER A 191 27.06 11.78 -17.23
N VAL A 192 27.04 10.56 -17.77
CA VAL A 192 27.82 10.25 -18.98
C VAL A 192 27.42 11.12 -20.17
N PRO A 193 26.12 11.42 -20.42
CA PRO A 193 25.73 12.38 -21.44
C PRO A 193 26.35 13.78 -21.28
N THR A 194 26.57 14.26 -20.05
CA THR A 194 27.24 15.55 -19.82
C THR A 194 28.67 15.54 -20.36
N PHE A 195 29.42 14.46 -20.14
CA PHE A 195 30.76 14.29 -20.73
C PHE A 195 30.70 13.99 -22.23
N ALA A 196 29.70 13.22 -22.68
CA ALA A 196 29.50 12.93 -24.09
C ALA A 196 29.27 14.21 -24.90
N LYS A 197 28.50 15.18 -24.40
CA LYS A 197 28.32 16.51 -25.02
C LYS A 197 29.65 17.23 -25.21
N LYS A 198 30.52 17.20 -24.19
CA LYS A 198 31.86 17.80 -24.26
C LYS A 198 32.74 17.11 -25.31
N TYR A 199 32.84 15.79 -25.25
CA TYR A 199 33.72 15.01 -26.12
C TYR A 199 33.18 14.80 -27.54
N ALA A 200 31.87 14.93 -27.76
CA ALA A 200 31.26 14.84 -29.08
C ALA A 200 31.82 15.91 -30.04
N ALA A 201 32.01 17.12 -29.53
CA ALA A 201 32.63 18.22 -30.29
C ALA A 201 34.11 17.94 -30.59
N GLU A 202 34.84 17.33 -29.65
CA GLU A 202 36.26 17.02 -29.78
C GLU A 202 36.53 15.83 -30.71
N TRP A 203 35.67 14.82 -30.69
CA TRP A 203 35.80 13.61 -31.50
C TRP A 203 35.08 13.70 -32.85
N GLU A 204 34.39 14.81 -33.13
CA GLU A 204 33.56 15.02 -34.33
C GLU A 204 32.48 13.93 -34.54
N VAL A 205 31.83 13.49 -33.46
CA VAL A 205 30.79 12.43 -33.50
C VAL A 205 29.52 12.88 -32.79
N SER A 206 28.40 12.22 -33.05
CA SER A 206 27.14 12.53 -32.37
C SER A 206 27.22 12.25 -30.86
N GLU A 207 26.44 12.98 -30.06
CA GLU A 207 26.38 12.79 -28.60
C GLU A 207 26.01 11.37 -28.21
N ALA A 208 25.08 10.74 -28.93
CA ALA A 208 24.66 9.36 -28.69
C ALA A 208 25.81 8.36 -28.89
N THR A 209 26.53 8.47 -30.01
CA THR A 209 27.71 7.63 -30.28
C THR A 209 28.87 7.89 -29.31
N ALA A 210 29.04 9.13 -28.84
CA ALA A 210 30.03 9.45 -27.82
C ALA A 210 29.65 8.81 -26.47
N ALA A 211 28.37 8.84 -26.08
CA ALA A 211 27.88 8.18 -24.87
C ALA A 211 28.02 6.64 -24.93
N GLU A 212 27.75 6.03 -26.09
CA GLU A 212 27.98 4.60 -26.33
C GLU A 212 29.45 4.21 -26.18
N ARG A 213 30.38 5.05 -26.67
CA ARG A 213 31.82 4.82 -26.53
C ARG A 213 32.34 5.05 -25.12
N LEU A 214 31.70 5.96 -24.38
CA LEU A 214 32.06 6.25 -22.99
C LEU A 214 31.63 5.16 -22.02
N TRP A 215 30.60 4.36 -22.30
CA TRP A 215 30.11 3.32 -21.39
C TRP A 215 29.89 1.98 -22.09
N GLY A 216 30.42 0.90 -21.54
CA GLY A 216 30.41 -0.43 -22.16
C GLY A 216 31.83 -0.90 -22.50
N ASP A 217 31.92 -1.93 -23.35
CA ASP A 217 33.20 -2.56 -23.73
C ASP A 217 33.93 -1.84 -24.86
N TRP A 218 33.91 -0.50 -24.83
CA TRP A 218 34.62 0.36 -25.75
C TRP A 218 35.83 0.99 -25.05
N GLY A 219 36.96 1.03 -25.76
CA GLY A 219 38.17 1.67 -25.30
C GLY A 219 38.88 2.39 -26.43
N LEU A 220 39.66 3.40 -26.07
CA LEU A 220 40.58 4.04 -27.01
C LEU A 220 41.93 3.34 -26.90
N ASP A 221 42.39 2.76 -27.99
CA ASP A 221 43.69 2.12 -28.02
C ASP A 221 44.79 3.17 -28.17
N PRO A 222 45.79 3.23 -27.25
CA PRO A 222 46.79 4.30 -27.24
C PRO A 222 47.72 4.26 -28.47
N ASP A 223 47.88 3.09 -29.10
CA ASP A 223 48.80 2.91 -30.22
C ASP A 223 48.15 3.28 -31.57
N SER A 224 46.89 2.90 -31.77
CA SER A 224 46.13 3.21 -33.01
C SER A 224 45.35 4.51 -32.93
N ASN A 225 45.09 5.04 -31.73
CA ASN A 225 44.21 6.19 -31.49
C ASN A 225 42.79 6.00 -32.07
N GLU A 226 42.36 4.74 -32.21
CA GLU A 226 41.03 4.36 -32.71
C GLU A 226 40.19 3.74 -31.60
N TRP A 227 38.87 3.90 -31.70
CA TRP A 227 37.91 3.26 -30.80
C TRP A 227 37.79 1.78 -31.14
N VAL A 228 38.17 0.92 -30.21
CA VAL A 228 38.13 -0.54 -30.37
C VAL A 228 37.28 -1.17 -29.28
N CYS A 229 36.70 -2.33 -29.59
CA CYS A 229 36.06 -3.17 -28.57
C CYS A 229 37.15 -3.78 -27.69
N LEU A 230 36.99 -3.76 -26.36
CA LEU A 230 37.99 -4.26 -25.41
C LEU A 230 38.35 -5.75 -25.61
N SER A 231 37.48 -6.53 -26.25
CA SER A 231 37.78 -7.91 -26.64
C SER A 231 38.85 -8.04 -27.75
N SER A 232 39.09 -6.95 -28.50
CA SER A 232 39.97 -6.93 -29.67
C SER A 232 41.35 -6.33 -29.41
N SER A 233 41.56 -5.65 -28.28
CA SER A 233 42.85 -5.08 -27.87
C SER A 233 43.07 -5.23 -26.37
N ALA A 234 44.25 -5.76 -25.98
CA ALA A 234 44.65 -5.87 -24.58
C ALA A 234 45.25 -4.56 -24.01
N THR A 235 45.60 -3.61 -24.88
CA THR A 235 46.23 -2.32 -24.52
C THR A 235 45.21 -1.19 -24.37
N ALA A 236 44.00 -1.34 -24.92
CA ALA A 236 42.95 -0.34 -24.83
C ALA A 236 42.41 -0.20 -23.40
N LYS A 237 42.34 1.03 -22.91
CA LYS A 237 41.65 1.36 -21.67
C LYS A 237 40.20 1.68 -21.94
N ARG A 238 39.30 1.25 -21.05
CA ARG A 238 37.87 1.52 -21.16
C ARG A 238 37.58 3.02 -21.19
N GLY A 239 36.69 3.45 -22.08
CA GLY A 239 36.34 4.86 -22.29
C GLY A 239 35.92 5.57 -21.00
N PHE A 240 35.04 4.95 -20.20
CA PHE A 240 34.60 5.51 -18.91
C PHE A 240 35.77 5.77 -17.96
N CYS A 241 36.66 4.79 -17.83
CA CYS A 241 37.79 4.84 -16.92
C CYS A 241 38.74 5.99 -17.30
N GLN A 242 39.09 6.08 -18.58
CA GLN A 242 40.06 7.05 -19.09
C GLN A 242 39.52 8.48 -19.17
N PHE A 243 38.28 8.67 -19.63
CA PHE A 243 37.74 10.00 -19.96
C PHE A 243 36.79 10.58 -18.91
N VAL A 244 36.29 9.77 -17.97
CA VAL A 244 35.35 10.23 -16.94
C VAL A 244 35.93 10.03 -15.55
N LEU A 245 36.21 8.78 -15.17
CA LEU A 245 36.58 8.47 -13.78
C LEU A 245 37.98 8.95 -13.41
N GLU A 246 39.00 8.68 -14.24
CA GLU A 246 40.39 9.11 -13.98
C GLU A 246 40.52 10.64 -13.87
N PRO A 247 39.95 11.47 -14.77
CA PRO A 247 39.98 12.92 -14.62
C PRO A 247 39.33 13.42 -13.32
N VAL A 248 38.17 12.86 -12.96
CA VAL A 248 37.47 13.25 -11.72
C VAL A 248 38.29 12.86 -10.48
N LEU A 249 38.88 11.66 -10.45
CA LEU A 249 39.77 11.22 -9.37
C LEU A 249 41.01 12.11 -9.27
N GLN A 250 41.66 12.44 -10.39
CA GLN A 250 42.83 13.31 -10.44
C GLN A 250 42.53 14.73 -9.92
N MET A 251 41.41 15.33 -10.36
CA MET A 251 40.98 16.64 -9.90
C MET A 251 40.78 16.66 -8.38
N THR A 252 40.12 15.66 -7.81
CA THR A 252 39.93 15.61 -6.35
C THR A 252 41.22 15.33 -5.58
N ALA A 253 42.14 14.55 -6.15
CA ALA A 253 43.43 14.28 -5.54
C ALA A 253 44.27 15.56 -5.47
N ALA A 254 44.27 16.36 -6.54
CA ALA A 254 44.92 17.67 -6.60
C ALA A 254 44.30 18.66 -5.60
N LEU A 255 42.96 18.70 -5.51
CA LEU A 255 42.25 19.51 -4.50
C LEU A 255 42.60 19.11 -3.06
N ARG A 256 42.96 17.83 -2.81
CA ARG A 256 43.33 17.33 -1.48
C ARG A 256 44.81 17.58 -1.15
N SER A 257 45.71 17.49 -2.13
CA SER A 257 47.15 17.71 -1.93
C SER A 257 47.55 19.19 -1.96
N GLY A 258 46.71 20.06 -2.54
CA GLY A 258 47.03 21.48 -2.73
C GLY A 258 48.09 21.74 -3.80
N ASP A 259 48.42 20.72 -4.61
CA ASP A 259 49.37 20.86 -5.73
C ASP A 259 48.65 21.41 -6.96
N GLU A 260 48.95 22.65 -7.35
CA GLU A 260 48.45 23.30 -8.56
C GLU A 260 49.06 22.74 -9.87
N ALA A 261 49.88 21.69 -9.80
CA ALA A 261 50.89 21.40 -10.83
C ALA A 261 50.68 20.14 -11.68
N SER A 262 49.53 19.47 -11.64
CA SER A 262 49.24 18.34 -12.56
C SER A 262 48.17 18.67 -13.61
N SER A 263 48.64 18.65 -14.85
CA SER A 263 48.01 19.03 -16.11
C SER A 263 46.82 18.15 -16.52
N SER A 264 45.65 18.79 -16.70
CA SER A 264 44.63 18.38 -17.68
C SER A 264 43.79 19.62 -18.06
N ASP A 265 43.18 19.65 -19.24
CA ASP A 265 42.37 20.78 -19.72
C ASP A 265 41.12 21.09 -18.85
N LEU A 266 40.79 20.22 -17.88
CA LEU A 266 39.80 20.50 -16.83
C LEU A 266 40.36 21.33 -15.66
N CYS A 267 41.66 21.29 -15.39
CA CYS A 267 42.31 22.19 -14.42
C CYS A 267 42.36 23.64 -14.92
N LEU A 268 42.38 23.86 -16.24
CA LEU A 268 42.35 25.22 -16.81
C LEU A 268 41.03 25.94 -16.51
N THR A 269 39.89 25.22 -16.49
CA THR A 269 38.62 25.78 -16.01
C THR A 269 38.58 26.05 -14.50
N ALA A 270 39.32 25.28 -13.69
CA ALA A 270 39.39 25.47 -12.24
C ALA A 270 40.18 26.74 -11.86
N GLY A 271 41.19 27.10 -12.65
CA GLY A 271 41.93 28.36 -12.50
C GLY A 271 41.13 29.61 -12.90
N GLU A 272 40.25 29.51 -13.90
CA GLU A 272 39.37 30.61 -14.33
C GLU A 272 38.16 30.84 -13.39
N LEU A 273 37.73 29.81 -12.65
CA LEU A 273 36.59 29.85 -11.73
C LEU A 273 36.92 30.24 -10.28
N GLY A 274 38.20 30.45 -9.97
CA GLY A 274 38.65 30.77 -8.61
C GLY A 274 38.62 29.54 -7.70
N LEU A 275 39.78 29.18 -7.15
CA LEU A 275 40.04 28.00 -6.30
C LEU A 275 39.18 27.87 -5.02
N GLU A 276 38.27 28.82 -4.75
CA GLU A 276 37.26 28.69 -3.69
C GLU A 276 35.99 27.94 -4.16
N VAL A 277 35.73 27.85 -5.47
CA VAL A 277 34.57 27.16 -6.02
C VAL A 277 35.00 25.74 -6.44
N GLY A 278 34.94 24.80 -5.49
CA GLY A 278 35.28 23.39 -5.75
C GLY A 278 34.41 22.74 -6.85
N LEU A 279 34.57 21.42 -7.07
CA LEU A 279 33.81 20.61 -8.06
C LEU A 279 32.29 20.88 -8.10
N ALA A 280 31.70 21.34 -6.99
CA ALA A 280 30.30 21.73 -6.89
C ALA A 280 29.90 22.92 -7.80
N GLY A 281 30.83 23.82 -8.17
CA GLY A 281 30.53 24.89 -9.12
C GLY A 281 30.70 24.50 -10.58
N VAL A 282 31.61 23.56 -10.87
CA VAL A 282 31.82 23.06 -12.24
C VAL A 282 30.71 22.08 -12.64
N LEU A 283 30.29 21.24 -11.70
CA LEU A 283 29.37 20.14 -11.90
C LEU A 283 28.32 20.13 -10.77
N PRO A 284 27.40 21.11 -10.75
CA PRO A 284 26.43 21.24 -9.68
C PRO A 284 25.46 20.05 -9.68
N ILE A 285 25.27 19.48 -8.49
CA ILE A 285 24.36 18.36 -8.23
C ILE A 285 22.90 18.66 -8.62
N SER A 286 22.48 19.91 -8.45
CA SER A 286 21.15 20.41 -8.78
C SER A 286 20.81 20.17 -10.24
N ASP A 287 21.67 20.62 -11.14
CA ASP A 287 21.44 20.55 -12.58
C ASP A 287 21.41 19.09 -13.05
N VAL A 288 22.30 18.24 -12.53
CA VAL A 288 22.36 16.82 -12.91
C VAL A 288 21.10 16.06 -12.49
N VAL A 289 20.63 16.25 -11.26
CA VAL A 289 19.46 15.52 -10.73
C VAL A 289 18.15 16.05 -11.32
N LEU A 290 18.04 17.37 -11.53
CA LEU A 290 16.85 17.97 -12.13
C LEU A 290 16.77 17.69 -13.63
N GLN A 291 17.89 17.72 -14.36
CA GLN A 291 17.95 17.32 -15.77
C GLN A 291 17.58 15.85 -15.94
N LEU A 292 18.12 14.96 -15.10
CA LEU A 292 17.71 13.55 -15.04
C LEU A 292 16.19 13.41 -14.90
N ALA A 293 15.58 14.16 -13.98
CA ALA A 293 14.14 14.11 -13.73
C ALA A 293 13.32 14.62 -14.93
N VAL A 294 13.77 15.68 -15.60
CA VAL A 294 13.07 16.25 -16.75
C VAL A 294 13.12 15.33 -17.97
N ASP A 295 14.30 14.77 -18.25
CA ASP A 295 14.59 14.01 -19.47
C ASP A 295 14.01 12.59 -19.42
N HIS A 296 14.08 11.92 -18.26
CA HIS A 296 13.75 10.50 -18.14
C HIS A 296 12.45 10.19 -17.41
N LEU A 297 11.95 11.10 -16.55
CA LEU A 297 10.69 10.84 -15.85
C LEU A 297 9.49 11.32 -16.67
N PRO A 298 8.39 10.54 -16.71
CA PRO A 298 7.23 10.90 -17.51
C PRO A 298 6.48 12.09 -16.90
N SER A 299 5.85 12.87 -17.78
CA SER A 299 4.85 13.85 -17.36
C SER A 299 3.56 13.16 -16.87
N PRO A 300 2.72 13.84 -16.07
CA PRO A 300 1.41 13.31 -15.66
C PRO A 300 0.53 12.87 -16.83
N VAL A 301 0.70 13.49 -18.01
CA VAL A 301 -0.03 13.15 -19.24
C VAL A 301 0.30 11.75 -19.74
N VAL A 302 1.57 11.36 -19.64
CA VAL A 302 2.06 10.05 -20.10
C VAL A 302 1.92 9.00 -19.00
N ALA A 303 2.15 9.38 -17.75
CA ALA A 303 2.18 8.47 -16.62
C ALA A 303 0.79 7.94 -16.23
N GLN A 304 -0.23 8.80 -16.18
CA GLN A 304 -1.56 8.41 -15.68
C GLN A 304 -2.21 7.26 -16.49
N PRO A 305 -2.28 7.31 -17.83
CA PRO A 305 -2.86 6.21 -18.62
C PRO A 305 -2.11 4.89 -18.43
N ARG A 306 -0.77 4.93 -18.36
CA ARG A 306 0.09 3.76 -18.12
C ARG A 306 -0.22 3.08 -16.78
N ARG A 307 -0.59 3.87 -15.78
CA ARG A 307 -0.94 3.43 -14.43
C ARG A 307 -2.41 3.01 -14.29
N GLY A 308 -3.20 3.03 -15.36
CA GLY A 308 -4.64 2.76 -15.30
C GLY A 308 -5.45 3.84 -14.58
N MET A 309 -4.86 5.04 -14.42
CA MET A 309 -5.55 6.19 -13.86
C MET A 309 -6.40 6.88 -14.94
N PRO A 310 -7.47 7.61 -14.57
CA PRO A 310 -8.25 8.38 -15.54
C PRO A 310 -7.34 9.36 -16.29
N ALA A 311 -7.53 9.45 -17.61
CA ALA A 311 -6.79 10.40 -18.44
C ALA A 311 -7.07 11.84 -17.99
N LEU A 312 -6.09 12.74 -18.18
CA LEU A 312 -6.24 14.18 -17.96
C LEU A 312 -7.30 14.75 -18.94
N ALA A 313 -8.56 14.75 -18.56
CA ALA A 313 -9.62 15.44 -19.30
C ALA A 313 -9.72 16.89 -18.81
N GLY A 314 -9.73 17.84 -19.75
CA GLY A 314 -9.93 19.26 -19.48
C GLY A 314 -11.39 19.69 -19.33
N ASN A 315 -12.35 18.76 -19.42
CA ASN A 315 -13.77 19.11 -19.31
C ASN A 315 -14.18 19.32 -17.85
N GLU A 316 -14.89 20.42 -17.61
CA GLU A 316 -15.30 20.93 -16.29
C GLU A 316 -16.34 20.04 -15.59
N ASP A 317 -17.04 19.17 -16.32
CA ASP A 317 -18.24 18.49 -15.84
C ASP A 317 -17.99 17.28 -14.90
N SER A 318 -16.76 16.79 -14.80
CA SER A 318 -16.41 15.70 -13.87
C SER A 318 -14.96 15.76 -13.40
N SER A 319 -14.64 16.70 -12.51
CA SER A 319 -13.35 16.65 -11.81
C SER A 319 -13.26 15.39 -10.91
N ARG A 320 -12.15 14.65 -11.04
CA ARG A 320 -11.80 13.52 -10.18
C ARG A 320 -10.49 13.88 -9.50
N VAL A 321 -10.52 14.05 -8.19
CA VAL A 321 -9.36 14.42 -7.38
C VAL A 321 -8.89 13.17 -6.62
N VAL A 322 -7.59 12.85 -6.69
CA VAL A 322 -7.00 11.80 -5.84
C VAL A 322 -6.15 12.47 -4.77
N MET A 323 -6.58 12.31 -3.53
CA MET A 323 -6.10 13.12 -2.42
C MET A 323 -5.12 12.35 -1.56
N LEU A 324 -4.06 13.03 -1.13
CA LEU A 324 -3.31 12.63 0.06
C LEU A 324 -3.94 13.31 1.26
N ALA A 325 -4.74 12.58 2.03
CA ALA A 325 -5.12 13.09 3.35
C ALA A 325 -3.86 13.32 4.19
N SER A 326 -3.44 14.57 4.28
CA SER A 326 -3.31 15.22 5.57
C SER A 326 -4.45 16.22 5.67
N LEU A 327 -5.47 15.87 6.46
CA LEU A 327 -6.44 16.84 6.95
C LEU A 327 -5.78 17.58 8.12
N VAL A 328 -5.24 18.77 7.89
CA VAL A 328 -4.86 19.66 9.00
C VAL A 328 -6.11 20.47 9.34
N GLU A 329 -6.67 20.16 10.50
CA GLU A 329 -7.75 20.93 11.08
C GLU A 329 -7.12 21.95 12.02
N GLU A 330 -7.23 23.23 11.69
CA GLU A 330 -6.83 24.31 12.57
C GLU A 330 -8.11 24.95 13.10
N GLN A 331 -8.32 24.95 14.42
CA GLN A 331 -9.36 25.78 15.02
C GLN A 331 -8.93 27.24 14.89
N VAL A 332 -9.21 27.85 13.76
CA VAL A 332 -9.05 29.30 13.64
C VAL A 332 -10.18 29.93 14.41
N ALA A 333 -9.87 30.46 15.60
CA ALA A 333 -10.77 31.33 16.34
C ALA A 333 -10.92 32.67 15.58
N VAL A 334 -11.63 32.65 14.45
CA VAL A 334 -12.02 33.87 13.76
C VAL A 334 -13.23 34.44 14.50
N GLY A 335 -12.96 35.34 15.44
CA GLY A 335 -13.90 36.33 15.95
C GLY A 335 -15.31 35.85 16.29
N GLY A 336 -15.48 35.25 17.47
CA GLY A 336 -16.75 35.22 18.20
C GLY A 336 -17.83 34.27 17.65
N SER A 337 -18.13 33.22 18.43
CA SER A 337 -19.30 32.32 18.32
C SER A 337 -19.53 31.65 16.97
N ASP A 338 -18.69 30.67 16.65
CA ASP A 338 -19.07 29.28 16.32
C ASP A 338 -17.80 28.59 15.80
N GLY A 339 -17.36 27.53 16.48
CA GLY A 339 -16.18 26.75 16.08
C GLY A 339 -16.47 25.94 14.83
N ARG A 340 -16.49 26.60 13.66
CA ARG A 340 -16.62 25.91 12.38
C ARG A 340 -15.32 25.18 12.07
N HIS A 341 -15.42 23.88 11.91
CA HIS A 341 -14.32 23.01 11.55
C HIS A 341 -13.92 23.27 10.09
N THR A 342 -12.77 23.90 9.87
CA THR A 342 -12.18 24.06 8.54
C THR A 342 -11.23 22.90 8.26
N PHE A 343 -11.49 22.17 7.18
CA PHE A 343 -10.67 21.05 6.78
C PHE A 343 -9.65 21.51 5.73
N CYS A 344 -8.38 21.67 6.09
CA CYS A 344 -7.32 21.90 5.11
C CYS A 344 -6.83 20.54 4.58
N THR A 345 -6.91 20.36 3.28
CA THR A 345 -6.60 19.11 2.59
C THR A 345 -5.50 19.33 1.57
N PHE A 346 -4.52 18.43 1.51
CA PHE A 346 -3.47 18.44 0.49
C PHE A 346 -3.69 17.30 -0.51
N GLY A 347 -3.28 17.43 -1.77
CA GLY A 347 -3.43 16.32 -2.71
C GLY A 347 -3.13 16.66 -4.15
N ARG A 348 -3.30 15.67 -5.04
CA ARG A 348 -3.07 15.81 -6.47
C ARG A 348 -4.38 15.74 -7.25
N VAL A 349 -4.66 16.74 -8.06
CA VAL A 349 -5.82 16.69 -8.96
C VAL A 349 -5.48 15.77 -10.13
N LEU A 350 -6.25 14.69 -10.36
CA LEU A 350 -5.98 13.77 -11.48
C LEU A 350 -6.72 14.17 -12.75
N SER A 351 -7.96 14.66 -12.65
CA SER A 351 -8.76 15.08 -13.80
C SER A 351 -9.64 16.28 -13.44
N GLY A 352 -9.90 17.15 -14.41
CA GLY A 352 -10.68 18.37 -14.24
C GLY A 352 -9.93 19.48 -13.48
N ARG A 353 -10.68 20.47 -12.98
CA ARG A 353 -10.13 21.61 -12.24
C ARG A 353 -10.89 21.75 -10.92
N LEU A 354 -10.14 21.79 -9.82
CA LEU A 354 -10.73 22.05 -8.50
C LEU A 354 -10.85 23.55 -8.29
N VAL A 355 -12.05 24.05 -8.04
CA VAL A 355 -12.31 25.49 -7.87
C VAL A 355 -13.11 25.72 -6.58
N ALA A 356 -12.92 26.86 -5.94
CA ALA A 356 -13.78 27.31 -4.84
C ALA A 356 -15.28 27.31 -5.26
N GLY A 357 -16.16 26.91 -4.34
CA GLY A 357 -17.60 26.74 -4.56
C GLY A 357 -18.00 25.34 -5.05
N GLN A 358 -17.06 24.47 -5.45
CA GLN A 358 -17.40 23.11 -5.88
C GLN A 358 -17.77 22.22 -4.68
N ARG A 359 -18.75 21.33 -4.90
CA ARG A 359 -19.09 20.27 -3.94
C ARG A 359 -18.23 19.03 -4.20
N VAL A 360 -17.57 18.57 -3.14
CA VAL A 360 -16.70 17.39 -3.16
C VAL A 360 -17.23 16.34 -2.19
N LYS A 361 -17.37 15.11 -2.67
CA LYS A 361 -17.65 13.93 -1.86
C LYS A 361 -16.33 13.23 -1.56
N PHE A 362 -15.99 13.16 -0.29
CA PHE A 362 -14.87 12.34 0.14
C PHE A 362 -15.30 10.88 0.10
N THR A 363 -14.41 10.02 -0.37
CA THR A 363 -14.58 8.57 -0.34
C THR A 363 -13.25 7.95 0.02
N ARG A 364 -13.28 6.93 0.86
CA ARG A 364 -12.08 6.17 1.18
C ARG A 364 -11.90 5.04 0.16
N HIS A 365 -10.67 4.81 -0.29
CA HIS A 365 -10.38 3.65 -1.12
C HIS A 365 -10.57 2.37 -0.30
N SER A 366 -11.69 1.67 -0.47
CA SER A 366 -11.75 0.23 -0.26
C SER A 366 -11.27 -0.45 -1.54
N THR A 367 -10.52 -1.54 -1.45
CA THR A 367 -10.08 -2.37 -2.60
C THR A 367 -11.23 -3.13 -3.27
N GLY A 368 -12.45 -2.60 -3.19
CA GLY A 368 -13.64 -3.10 -3.87
C GLY A 368 -14.56 -1.94 -4.18
N ASP A 369 -15.02 -1.86 -5.43
CA ASP A 369 -16.11 -0.99 -5.89
C ASP A 369 -17.46 -1.49 -5.33
N MET A 370 -17.57 -1.64 -4.01
CA MET A 370 -18.87 -1.68 -3.36
C MET A 370 -19.24 -0.23 -3.09
N GLU A 371 -20.28 0.26 -3.77
CA GLU A 371 -20.82 1.62 -3.70
C GLU A 371 -21.27 2.07 -2.30
N GLU A 372 -20.99 1.32 -1.23
CA GLU A 372 -21.44 1.66 0.11
C GLU A 372 -20.36 1.32 1.15
N SER A 373 -19.31 2.14 1.20
CA SER A 373 -18.56 2.34 2.44
C SER A 373 -19.24 3.46 3.22
N TYR A 374 -20.18 3.10 4.10
CA TYR A 374 -20.94 4.02 4.96
C TYR A 374 -20.07 4.87 5.91
N ALA A 375 -18.74 4.68 5.93
CA ALA A 375 -17.87 5.28 6.92
C ALA A 375 -17.49 6.75 6.63
N TRP A 376 -17.61 7.27 5.40
CA TRP A 376 -17.28 8.68 5.10
C TRP A 376 -17.85 9.19 3.77
N ASP A 377 -19.14 9.02 3.52
CA ASP A 377 -19.80 9.72 2.41
C ASP A 377 -20.16 11.16 2.83
N CYS A 378 -19.16 11.97 3.17
CA CYS A 378 -19.40 13.38 3.47
C CYS A 378 -19.25 14.22 2.19
N VAL A 379 -20.27 15.02 1.90
CA VAL A 379 -20.22 16.05 0.87
C VAL A 379 -19.84 17.35 1.56
N LYS A 380 -18.76 17.98 1.12
CA LYS A 380 -18.29 19.28 1.60
C LYS A 380 -18.22 20.28 0.46
N THR A 381 -18.23 21.56 0.78
CA THR A 381 -18.02 22.63 -0.20
C THR A 381 -16.60 23.15 -0.07
N VAL A 382 -15.89 23.24 -1.19
CA VAL A 382 -14.56 23.85 -1.24
C VAL A 382 -14.72 25.35 -1.08
N THR A 383 -14.15 25.95 -0.03
CA THR A 383 -14.22 27.39 0.20
C THR A 383 -13.06 28.14 -0.44
N SER A 384 -11.86 27.55 -0.37
CA SER A 384 -10.64 28.15 -0.88
C SER A 384 -9.73 27.09 -1.50
N THR A 385 -9.10 27.43 -2.61
CA THR A 385 -8.07 26.61 -3.28
C THR A 385 -6.73 27.31 -3.25
N MET A 386 -5.66 26.56 -3.00
CA MET A 386 -4.28 27.01 -2.96
C MET A 386 -3.44 26.12 -3.86
N ALA A 387 -2.91 26.69 -4.94
CA ALA A 387 -1.99 25.98 -5.81
C ALA A 387 -0.58 26.01 -5.22
N MET A 388 0.19 24.93 -5.40
CA MET A 388 1.47 24.77 -4.71
C MET A 388 2.50 25.88 -4.96
N GLY A 389 2.51 26.49 -6.14
CA GLY A 389 3.43 27.59 -6.45
C GLY A 389 3.15 28.91 -5.71
N GLN A 390 2.16 28.95 -4.80
CA GLN A 390 1.77 30.12 -4.01
C GLN A 390 2.08 29.98 -2.52
N PHE A 391 2.63 28.87 -2.04
CA PHE A 391 3.05 28.75 -0.63
C PHE A 391 4.44 29.37 -0.44
N GLN A 392 4.58 30.41 0.39
CA GLN A 392 5.90 30.91 0.80
C GLN A 392 6.18 30.56 2.27
N GLY A 393 7.30 29.87 2.52
CA GLY A 393 7.78 29.52 3.85
C GLY A 393 7.37 28.13 4.33
N SER A 394 7.82 27.76 5.52
CA SER A 394 7.51 26.50 6.19
C SER A 394 6.12 26.57 6.84
N GLY A 395 5.07 26.20 6.12
CA GLY A 395 3.73 26.06 6.70
C GLY A 395 2.60 26.23 5.68
N LEU A 396 1.45 25.61 5.98
CA LEU A 396 0.20 25.83 5.26
C LEU A 396 -0.42 27.20 5.63
N GLN A 397 0.32 28.30 5.50
CA GLN A 397 -0.29 29.62 5.68
C GLN A 397 -0.91 30.06 4.35
N PRO A 398 -2.24 30.27 4.30
CA PRO A 398 -2.87 30.88 3.15
C PRO A 398 -2.25 32.27 2.93
N LEU A 399 -1.71 32.52 1.73
CA LEU A 399 -1.72 33.90 1.25
C LEU A 399 -3.19 34.33 1.17
N GLY A 400 -3.48 35.60 1.43
CA GLY A 400 -4.81 36.19 1.20
C GLY A 400 -5.25 36.19 -0.28
N GLN A 401 -4.54 35.47 -1.15
CA GLN A 401 -4.87 35.23 -2.55
C GLN A 401 -5.27 33.76 -2.72
N THR A 402 -6.57 33.52 -2.86
CA THR A 402 -7.11 32.23 -3.32
C THR A 402 -6.71 32.03 -4.78
N ALA A 403 -6.17 30.88 -5.14
CA ALA A 403 -5.95 30.53 -6.54
C ALA A 403 -7.29 30.44 -7.28
N ASP A 404 -7.32 30.79 -8.57
CA ASP A 404 -8.47 30.60 -9.48
C ASP A 404 -8.80 29.10 -9.75
N GLY A 405 -8.24 28.20 -8.96
CA GLY A 405 -8.40 26.76 -9.02
C GLY A 405 -7.11 25.99 -9.29
N ILE A 406 -7.14 24.69 -9.02
CA ILE A 406 -6.01 23.77 -9.20
C ILE A 406 -6.30 22.90 -10.44
N PRO A 407 -5.55 23.06 -11.54
CA PRO A 407 -5.76 22.27 -12.74
C PRO A 407 -5.20 20.85 -12.61
N ALA A 408 -5.76 19.93 -13.41
CA ALA A 408 -5.36 18.52 -13.43
C ALA A 408 -3.85 18.33 -13.61
N GLY A 409 -3.31 17.32 -12.92
CA GLY A 409 -1.90 17.02 -12.89
C GLY A 409 -1.09 17.87 -11.91
N ASN A 410 -1.68 18.77 -11.12
CA ASN A 410 -0.95 19.56 -10.12
C ASN A 410 -1.24 19.10 -8.68
N PHE A 411 -0.30 19.39 -7.79
CA PHE A 411 -0.55 19.39 -6.36
C PHE A 411 -1.22 20.70 -5.94
N GLY A 412 -2.06 20.63 -4.93
CA GLY A 412 -2.60 21.81 -4.27
C GLY A 412 -3.21 21.46 -2.92
N ALA A 413 -3.47 22.50 -2.14
CA ALA A 413 -4.26 22.39 -0.93
C ALA A 413 -5.60 23.08 -1.11
N PHE A 414 -6.62 22.63 -0.42
CA PHE A 414 -7.92 23.28 -0.42
C PHE A 414 -8.59 23.16 0.94
N ILE A 415 -9.34 24.21 1.28
CA ILE A 415 -10.11 24.29 2.52
C ILE A 415 -11.55 23.89 2.19
N CYS A 416 -12.11 23.00 3.00
CA CYS A 416 -13.51 22.61 2.92
C CYS A 416 -14.26 22.99 4.19
N GLU A 417 -15.53 23.37 4.01
CA GLU A 417 -16.52 23.54 5.07
C GLU A 417 -17.70 22.60 4.85
N ASP A 418 -18.41 22.28 5.93
CA ASP A 418 -19.61 21.45 5.87
C ASP A 418 -20.74 22.16 5.11
N VAL A 419 -21.52 21.40 4.34
CA VAL A 419 -22.59 21.95 3.50
C VAL A 419 -23.75 22.43 4.38
N ALA A 420 -24.06 23.71 4.32
CA ALA A 420 -25.33 24.24 4.81
C ALA A 420 -26.46 23.89 3.81
N GLU A 421 -27.28 22.92 4.18
CA GLU A 421 -28.54 22.50 3.55
C GLU A 421 -28.52 21.91 2.11
N HIS A 422 -29.41 20.94 1.91
CA HIS A 422 -29.60 20.16 0.69
C HIS A 422 -30.17 21.01 -0.46
N THR A 423 -29.32 21.63 -1.27
CA THR A 423 -29.70 22.05 -2.62
C THR A 423 -29.29 20.97 -3.63
N ALA A 424 -30.30 20.31 -4.20
CA ALA A 424 -30.14 19.26 -5.20
C ALA A 424 -30.02 19.91 -6.58
N GLU A 425 -28.81 19.99 -7.17
CA GLU A 425 -28.62 20.13 -8.63
C GLU A 425 -27.16 20.17 -9.14
N SER A 426 -26.14 20.38 -8.30
CA SER A 426 -24.74 20.41 -8.82
C SER A 426 -24.04 19.05 -8.84
N SER A 427 -23.20 18.82 -9.84
CA SER A 427 -22.35 17.63 -9.98
C SER A 427 -21.44 17.45 -8.74
N ILE A 428 -21.41 16.24 -8.21
CA ILE A 428 -20.60 15.88 -7.03
C ILE A 428 -19.26 15.37 -7.50
N HIS A 429 -18.19 16.05 -7.13
CA HIS A 429 -16.82 15.66 -7.46
C HIS A 429 -16.29 14.64 -6.46
N MET A 430 -15.63 13.58 -6.93
CA MET A 430 -15.12 12.52 -6.05
C MET A 430 -13.70 12.81 -5.62
N VAL A 431 -13.48 12.82 -4.31
CA VAL A 431 -12.17 12.90 -3.67
C VAL A 431 -11.86 11.54 -3.06
N ARG A 432 -10.83 10.85 -3.58
CA ARG A 432 -10.42 9.53 -3.06
C ARG A 432 -9.28 9.66 -2.07
N LEU A 433 -9.46 9.14 -0.86
CA LEU A 433 -8.40 8.99 0.15
C LEU A 433 -7.65 7.68 -0.07
N LEU A 434 -6.32 7.75 -0.14
CA LEU A 434 -5.47 6.57 -0.29
C LEU A 434 -5.54 5.69 0.98
N ALA A 435 -5.75 4.38 0.77
CA ALA A 435 -5.63 3.40 1.83
C ALA A 435 -4.17 2.98 2.03
N SER A 436 -3.77 2.79 3.29
CA SER A 436 -2.45 2.26 3.62
C SER A 436 -2.26 0.85 3.05
N ALA A 437 -1.09 0.61 2.46
CA ALA A 437 -0.68 -0.71 1.98
C ALA A 437 -0.35 -1.70 3.12
N ALA A 438 -0.13 -1.22 4.35
CA ALA A 438 0.09 -2.08 5.49
C ALA A 438 -1.26 -2.59 6.03
N SER A 439 -1.39 -3.91 6.18
CA SER A 439 -2.58 -4.51 6.80
C SER A 439 -2.70 -4.05 8.25
N PRO A 440 -3.88 -3.53 8.66
CA PRO A 440 -4.11 -3.09 10.04
C PRO A 440 -4.44 -4.32 10.91
N VAL A 441 -3.42 -4.85 11.58
CA VAL A 441 -3.52 -6.13 12.31
C VAL A 441 -3.88 -5.94 13.78
N LEU A 442 -3.48 -4.82 14.38
CA LEU A 442 -3.80 -4.50 15.76
C LEU A 442 -5.07 -3.65 15.78
N ARG A 443 -6.15 -4.14 16.41
CA ARG A 443 -7.42 -3.45 16.55
C ARG A 443 -7.61 -2.95 17.97
N VAL A 444 -8.38 -1.90 18.11
CA VAL A 444 -8.79 -1.32 19.38
C VAL A 444 -10.26 -1.02 19.31
N ALA A 445 -11.04 -1.57 20.25
CA ALA A 445 -12.40 -1.10 20.47
C ALA A 445 -12.33 0.16 21.34
N ILE A 446 -12.99 1.23 20.92
CA ILE A 446 -13.15 2.43 21.71
C ILE A 446 -14.65 2.62 21.92
N MET A 447 -15.09 2.56 23.17
CA MET A 447 -16.50 2.73 23.54
C MET A 447 -16.65 3.81 24.60
N PRO A 448 -17.82 4.43 24.73
CA PRO A 448 -18.18 5.15 25.94
C PRO A 448 -18.07 4.21 27.16
N ALA A 449 -17.48 4.69 28.25
CA ALA A 449 -17.32 3.91 29.48
C ALA A 449 -18.67 3.51 30.10
N ARG A 450 -19.72 4.29 29.80
CA ARG A 450 -21.10 3.89 30.02
C ARG A 450 -21.45 2.82 28.97
N GLY A 451 -21.55 1.56 29.41
CA GLY A 451 -22.03 0.47 28.55
C GLY A 451 -23.38 0.80 27.90
N PHE A 452 -23.71 0.15 26.79
CA PHE A 452 -24.91 0.45 26.02
C PHE A 452 -26.18 0.38 26.89
N ASP A 453 -26.81 1.54 27.09
CA ASP A 453 -28.06 1.66 27.86
C ASP A 453 -29.26 2.08 26.97
N GLY A 454 -29.01 2.33 25.67
CA GLY A 454 -30.01 2.80 24.71
C GLY A 454 -30.54 4.20 24.97
N SER A 455 -29.93 4.95 25.90
CA SER A 455 -30.34 6.30 26.25
C SER A 455 -30.03 7.31 25.13
N PRO A 456 -30.80 8.41 25.03
CA PRO A 456 -30.47 9.50 24.10
C PRO A 456 -29.11 10.15 24.42
N GLU A 457 -28.67 10.11 25.68
CA GLU A 457 -27.35 10.60 26.10
C GLU A 457 -26.24 9.72 25.52
N TRP A 458 -26.36 8.39 25.65
CA TRP A 458 -25.39 7.44 25.10
C TRP A 458 -25.28 7.56 23.58
N ASN A 459 -26.41 7.69 22.86
CA ASN A 459 -26.38 7.86 21.40
C ASN A 459 -25.66 9.15 20.98
N ASN A 460 -25.83 10.24 21.74
CA ASN A 460 -25.13 11.50 21.49
C ASN A 460 -23.63 11.40 21.78
N GLU A 461 -23.25 10.78 22.91
CA GLU A 461 -21.85 10.50 23.25
C GLU A 461 -21.17 9.60 22.19
N ASN A 462 -21.84 8.53 21.75
CA ASN A 462 -21.31 7.62 20.74
C ASN A 462 -21.16 8.29 19.37
N THR A 463 -22.11 9.14 18.98
CA THR A 463 -22.01 9.90 17.71
C THR A 463 -20.81 10.84 17.74
N LYS A 464 -20.58 11.55 18.85
CA LYS A 464 -19.39 12.41 19.03
C LYS A 464 -18.10 11.60 19.04
N LEU A 465 -18.10 10.43 19.68
CA LEU A 465 -16.95 9.54 19.70
C LEU A 465 -16.61 9.05 18.28
N GLU A 466 -17.61 8.63 17.51
CA GLU A 466 -17.45 8.23 16.11
C GLU A 466 -16.85 9.37 15.27
N GLU A 467 -17.29 10.62 15.47
CA GLU A 467 -16.70 11.81 14.83
C GLU A 467 -15.23 12.01 15.22
N ILE A 468 -14.87 11.84 16.50
CA ILE A 468 -13.47 11.95 16.98
C ILE A 468 -12.59 10.85 16.37
N VAL A 469 -13.04 9.59 16.43
CA VAL A 469 -12.32 8.44 15.86
C VAL A 469 -12.16 8.64 14.36
N HIS A 470 -13.21 9.08 13.68
CA HIS A 470 -13.16 9.41 12.28
C HIS A 470 -12.13 10.52 12.00
N ARG A 471 -12.09 11.58 12.80
CA ARG A 471 -11.09 12.65 12.66
C ARG A 471 -9.67 12.13 12.84
N ALA A 472 -9.41 11.28 13.83
CA ALA A 472 -8.09 10.67 14.03
C ALA A 472 -7.65 9.82 12.81
N VAL A 473 -8.55 8.99 12.30
CA VAL A 473 -8.33 8.16 11.10
C VAL A 473 -8.09 9.02 9.84
N SER A 474 -8.72 10.18 9.77
CA SER A 474 -8.55 11.11 8.65
C SER A 474 -7.19 11.84 8.67
N ARG A 475 -6.56 11.95 9.85
CA ARG A 475 -5.21 12.53 10.03
C ARG A 475 -4.10 11.53 9.71
N ASP A 476 -4.33 10.24 9.94
CA ASP A 476 -3.34 9.18 9.67
C ASP A 476 -3.89 8.10 8.71
N PRO A 477 -3.42 8.03 7.46
CA PRO A 477 -3.90 7.07 6.47
C PRO A 477 -3.56 5.60 6.81
N THR A 478 -2.66 5.37 7.77
CA THR A 478 -2.29 4.03 8.26
C THR A 478 -3.29 3.47 9.27
N LEU A 479 -4.12 4.34 9.85
CA LEU A 479 -5.21 3.93 10.72
C LEU A 479 -6.44 3.62 9.87
N THR A 480 -7.11 2.52 10.18
CA THR A 480 -8.39 2.17 9.57
C THR A 480 -9.45 2.13 10.65
N SER A 481 -10.62 2.68 10.37
CA SER A 481 -11.79 2.46 11.21
C SER A 481 -12.64 1.35 10.61
N GLY A 482 -12.99 0.37 11.42
CA GLY A 482 -14.01 -0.61 11.08
C GLY A 482 -15.33 -0.18 11.70
N THR A 483 -16.32 0.12 10.86
CA THR A 483 -17.73 0.24 11.24
C THR A 483 -18.47 -0.96 10.65
N ASN A 484 -18.23 -2.14 11.20
CA ASN A 484 -19.12 -3.26 10.91
C ASN A 484 -20.49 -2.88 11.51
N PRO A 485 -21.60 -2.89 10.77
CA PRO A 485 -22.91 -2.49 11.33
C PRO A 485 -23.39 -3.37 12.51
N PHE A 486 -22.64 -4.43 12.81
CA PHE A 486 -22.86 -5.36 13.91
C PHE A 486 -21.72 -5.36 14.95
N GLU A 487 -20.72 -4.49 14.82
CA GLU A 487 -19.63 -4.34 15.79
C GLU A 487 -19.38 -2.86 16.10
N ASP A 488 -18.80 -2.62 17.27
CA ASP A 488 -18.46 -1.29 17.75
C ASP A 488 -17.39 -0.61 16.89
N PRO A 489 -17.31 0.73 16.89
CA PRO A 489 -16.27 1.44 16.18
C PRO A 489 -14.89 0.94 16.61
N THR A 490 -14.19 0.31 15.67
CA THR A 490 -12.84 -0.20 15.89
C THR A 490 -11.82 0.69 15.21
N LEU A 491 -10.74 1.01 15.92
CA LEU A 491 -9.56 1.65 15.36
C LEU A 491 -8.50 0.57 15.13
N ALA A 492 -7.99 0.42 13.91
CA ALA A 492 -7.03 -0.60 13.56
C ALA A 492 -5.77 0.01 12.95
N ALA A 493 -4.61 -0.50 13.37
CA ALA A 493 -3.29 0.00 13.02
C ALA A 493 -2.33 -1.17 12.72
N PRO A 494 -1.25 -0.94 11.97
CA PRO A 494 -0.25 -1.97 11.67
C PRO A 494 0.65 -2.30 12.87
N ASP A 495 0.86 -1.37 13.80
CA ASP A 495 1.71 -1.55 14.98
C ASP A 495 1.24 -0.71 16.18
N GLU A 496 1.78 -1.04 17.36
CA GLU A 496 1.50 -0.33 18.62
C GLU A 496 2.04 1.11 18.60
N GLN A 497 3.17 1.36 17.91
CA GLN A 497 3.82 2.67 17.87
C GLN A 497 2.98 3.73 17.15
N ARG A 498 2.11 3.34 16.21
CA ARG A 498 1.13 4.23 15.55
C ARG A 498 -0.20 4.31 16.28
N LEU A 499 -0.61 3.20 16.86
CA LEU A 499 -1.87 3.12 17.57
C LEU A 499 -1.88 3.98 18.83
N GLU A 500 -0.81 3.94 19.63
CA GLU A 500 -0.78 4.61 20.94
C GLU A 500 -0.87 6.14 20.85
N PRO A 501 -0.14 6.84 19.96
CA PRO A 501 -0.32 8.29 19.77
C PRO A 501 -1.75 8.66 19.35
N ALA A 502 -2.38 7.84 18.50
CA ALA A 502 -3.75 8.06 18.07
C ALA A 502 -4.75 7.88 19.22
N ILE A 503 -4.57 6.86 20.07
CA ILE A 503 -5.36 6.66 21.29
C ILE A 503 -5.21 7.85 22.22
N CYS A 504 -3.97 8.30 22.48
CA CYS A 504 -3.70 9.46 23.35
C CYS A 504 -4.40 10.72 22.84
N GLN A 505 -4.39 10.94 21.52
CA GLN A 505 -5.09 12.07 20.90
C GLN A 505 -6.60 11.97 21.05
N ILE A 506 -7.18 10.81 20.75
CA ILE A 506 -8.62 10.54 20.92
C ILE A 506 -9.02 10.76 22.38
N GLN A 507 -8.23 10.23 23.33
CA GLN A 507 -8.50 10.37 24.75
C GLN A 507 -8.41 11.82 25.23
N ALA A 508 -7.44 12.59 24.73
CA ALA A 508 -7.34 14.02 25.04
C ALA A 508 -8.56 14.81 24.53
N GLU A 509 -9.04 14.52 23.31
CA GLU A 509 -10.23 15.15 22.75
C GLU A 509 -11.52 14.73 23.48
N CYS A 510 -11.66 13.45 23.83
CA CYS A 510 -12.79 12.95 24.62
C CYS A 510 -12.82 13.56 26.02
N ASN A 511 -11.66 13.68 26.68
CA ASN A 511 -11.54 14.33 28.00
C ASN A 511 -11.94 15.81 27.94
N ALA A 512 -11.65 16.51 26.83
CA ALA A 512 -12.06 17.91 26.64
C ALA A 512 -13.59 18.06 26.49
N LEU A 513 -14.30 16.99 26.14
CA LEU A 513 -15.75 16.94 26.00
C LEU A 513 -16.45 16.23 27.17
N ASP A 514 -15.72 15.90 28.24
CA ASP A 514 -16.19 15.14 29.41
C ASP A 514 -16.77 13.74 29.06
N ILE A 515 -16.31 13.11 27.97
CA ILE A 515 -16.73 11.77 27.55
C ILE A 515 -15.75 10.74 28.13
N ALA A 516 -16.21 9.93 29.08
CA ALA A 516 -15.43 8.81 29.58
C ALA A 516 -15.41 7.67 28.55
N ILE A 517 -14.22 7.14 28.25
CA ILE A 517 -14.03 6.06 27.26
C ILE A 517 -13.42 4.80 27.88
N SER A 518 -13.79 3.63 27.38
CA SER A 518 -13.14 2.34 27.62
C SER A 518 -12.41 1.88 26.35
N ILE A 519 -11.17 1.43 26.52
CA ILE A 519 -10.27 1.04 25.42
C ILE A 519 -9.91 -0.43 25.59
N SER A 520 -10.27 -1.29 24.63
CA SER A 520 -9.85 -2.69 24.60
C SER A 520 -8.93 -2.96 23.40
N ARG A 521 -7.73 -3.50 23.65
CA ARG A 521 -6.73 -3.83 22.60
C ARG A 521 -6.92 -5.28 22.17
N ARG A 522 -7.19 -5.49 20.89
CA ARG A 522 -7.52 -6.80 20.31
C ARG A 522 -6.66 -7.08 19.07
N PRO A 523 -6.02 -8.26 18.96
CA PRO A 523 -5.52 -8.73 17.67
C PRO A 523 -6.68 -8.93 16.68
N ALA A 524 -6.46 -8.66 15.40
CA ALA A 524 -7.40 -9.04 14.34
C ALA A 524 -7.31 -10.54 14.08
N TYR A 525 -8.07 -11.35 14.83
CA TYR A 525 -8.19 -12.78 14.57
C TYR A 525 -8.92 -13.06 13.25
N ARG A 526 -8.81 -14.31 12.77
CA ARG A 526 -9.56 -14.80 11.61
C ARG A 526 -10.14 -16.16 11.88
N GLU A 527 -11.22 -16.47 11.18
CA GLU A 527 -11.80 -17.81 11.16
C GLU A 527 -11.34 -18.51 9.86
N ALA A 528 -10.78 -19.70 10.00
CA ALA A 528 -10.30 -20.53 8.88
C ALA A 528 -10.85 -21.95 9.02
N TYR A 529 -10.45 -22.86 8.12
CA TYR A 529 -10.98 -24.21 8.07
C TYR A 529 -9.86 -25.24 7.91
N PRO A 530 -9.95 -26.42 8.57
CA PRO A 530 -8.94 -27.47 8.45
C PRO A 530 -9.00 -28.12 7.07
N LYS A 531 -7.85 -28.41 6.47
CA LYS A 531 -7.70 -29.02 5.13
C LYS A 531 -8.03 -30.53 5.08
N SER A 532 -8.86 -31.05 5.98
CA SER A 532 -9.12 -32.50 6.09
C SER A 532 -10.22 -33.02 5.17
N GLU A 533 -11.23 -32.20 4.87
CA GLU A 533 -12.31 -32.52 3.93
C GLU A 533 -12.43 -31.40 2.89
N ASP A 534 -12.53 -31.75 1.60
CA ASP A 534 -12.56 -30.76 0.52
C ASP A 534 -13.96 -30.19 0.27
N THR A 535 -15.03 -30.91 0.63
CA THR A 535 -16.42 -30.50 0.32
C THR A 535 -17.42 -30.96 1.37
N THR A 536 -18.35 -30.07 1.73
CA THR A 536 -19.42 -30.35 2.69
C THR A 536 -20.65 -30.98 2.04
N PRO A 537 -21.45 -31.77 2.79
CA PRO A 537 -22.76 -32.21 2.33
C PRO A 537 -23.70 -31.01 2.14
N GLN A 538 -24.67 -31.16 1.24
CA GLN A 538 -25.64 -30.10 0.97
C GLN A 538 -26.44 -29.74 2.22
N ARG A 539 -26.47 -28.44 2.54
CA ARG A 539 -27.23 -27.85 3.65
C ARG A 539 -28.38 -27.01 3.13
N MET A 540 -29.39 -26.82 3.98
CA MET A 540 -30.55 -26.00 3.63
C MET A 540 -30.95 -25.11 4.79
N SER A 541 -31.04 -23.82 4.55
CA SER A 541 -31.51 -22.85 5.54
C SER A 541 -32.84 -22.23 5.09
N LYS A 542 -33.75 -22.05 6.04
CA LYS A 542 -35.04 -21.39 5.85
C LYS A 542 -35.00 -19.97 6.37
N SER A 543 -35.68 -19.09 5.66
CA SER A 543 -35.99 -17.73 6.13
C SER A 543 -37.00 -17.77 7.30
N GLN A 544 -37.11 -16.68 8.06
CA GLN A 544 -38.01 -16.58 9.23
C GLN A 544 -39.48 -16.87 8.88
N ASN A 545 -39.91 -16.54 7.66
CA ASN A 545 -41.27 -16.83 7.18
C ASN A 545 -41.46 -18.30 6.73
N ARG A 546 -40.39 -19.12 6.75
CA ARG A 546 -40.32 -20.54 6.35
C ARG A 546 -40.62 -20.82 4.87
N ILE A 547 -40.73 -19.77 4.05
CA ILE A 547 -41.04 -19.87 2.62
C ILE A 547 -39.74 -19.91 1.84
N ASN A 548 -38.89 -18.88 1.94
CA ASN A 548 -37.65 -18.83 1.16
C ASN A 548 -36.61 -19.81 1.73
N ARG A 549 -35.94 -20.55 0.85
CA ARG A 549 -34.93 -21.57 1.19
C ARG A 549 -33.69 -21.40 0.33
N VAL A 550 -32.53 -21.53 0.93
CA VAL A 550 -31.23 -21.53 0.24
C VAL A 550 -30.60 -22.88 0.47
N HIS A 551 -30.23 -23.56 -0.61
CA HIS A 551 -29.47 -24.80 -0.60
C HIS A 551 -28.04 -24.50 -1.02
N SER A 552 -27.07 -24.86 -0.19
CA SER A 552 -25.66 -24.60 -0.46
C SER A 552 -24.77 -25.77 -0.06
N ARG A 553 -23.67 -25.90 -0.79
CA ARG A 553 -22.48 -26.66 -0.42
C ARG A 553 -21.32 -25.70 -0.28
N ALA A 554 -20.28 -26.12 0.40
CA ALA A 554 -19.05 -25.35 0.46
C ALA A 554 -17.84 -26.27 0.27
N SER A 555 -16.80 -25.70 -0.30
CA SER A 555 -15.50 -26.32 -0.54
C SER A 555 -14.37 -25.38 -0.11
N LEU A 556 -13.20 -25.93 0.18
CA LEU A 556 -12.02 -25.12 0.47
C LEU A 556 -11.38 -24.61 -0.83
N ILE A 557 -10.82 -23.40 -0.78
CA ILE A 557 -10.06 -22.84 -1.89
C ILE A 557 -8.61 -23.35 -1.80
N SER A 558 -8.01 -23.72 -2.93
CA SER A 558 -6.60 -24.10 -2.97
C SER A 558 -5.68 -22.90 -2.73
N ASP A 559 -4.50 -23.14 -2.15
CA ASP A 559 -3.54 -22.07 -1.86
C ASP A 559 -3.10 -21.33 -3.15
N ASP A 560 -2.93 -22.07 -4.25
CA ASP A 560 -2.58 -21.51 -5.56
C ASP A 560 -3.66 -20.54 -6.07
N MET A 561 -4.94 -20.90 -5.94
CA MET A 561 -6.06 -20.05 -6.34
C MET A 561 -6.15 -18.79 -5.46
N MET A 562 -5.87 -18.90 -4.16
CA MET A 562 -5.81 -17.74 -3.27
C MET A 562 -4.69 -16.78 -3.66
N LEU A 563 -3.49 -17.29 -3.96
CA LEU A 563 -2.34 -16.49 -4.40
C LEU A 563 -2.62 -15.75 -5.71
N GLU A 564 -3.25 -16.41 -6.69
CA GLU A 564 -3.63 -15.79 -7.95
C GLU A 564 -4.68 -14.69 -7.77
N CYS A 565 -5.68 -14.92 -6.92
CA CYS A 565 -6.71 -13.93 -6.63
C CYS A 565 -6.13 -12.70 -5.90
N LEU A 566 -5.12 -12.89 -5.05
CA LEU A 566 -4.43 -11.79 -4.36
C LEU A 566 -3.43 -11.05 -5.26
N GLY A 567 -2.77 -11.74 -6.20
CA GLY A 567 -1.70 -11.16 -7.03
C GLY A 567 -2.16 -10.21 -8.13
N ASN A 568 -3.45 -10.22 -8.48
CA ASN A 568 -4.00 -9.44 -9.58
C ASN A 568 -4.93 -8.29 -9.11
N ASP A 569 -5.01 -8.00 -7.80
CA ASP A 569 -5.85 -6.93 -7.23
C ASP A 569 -7.30 -6.91 -7.78
N PHE A 570 -7.94 -8.08 -7.86
CA PHE A 570 -9.26 -8.17 -8.47
C PHE A 570 -10.34 -7.47 -7.64
N GLY A 571 -10.82 -6.32 -8.09
CA GLY A 571 -12.01 -5.69 -7.53
C GLY A 571 -13.29 -6.50 -7.81
N SER A 572 -14.32 -6.32 -6.99
CA SER A 572 -15.65 -6.94 -7.19
C SER A 572 -16.31 -6.58 -8.53
N SER A 573 -15.94 -5.44 -9.12
CA SER A 573 -16.38 -4.97 -10.44
C SER A 573 -15.73 -5.74 -11.61
N GLN A 574 -14.65 -6.49 -11.35
CA GLN A 574 -13.88 -7.27 -12.33
C GLN A 574 -14.09 -8.78 -12.23
N ALA A 575 -15.11 -9.25 -11.49
CA ALA A 575 -15.43 -10.69 -11.44
C ALA A 575 -15.65 -11.30 -12.85
N GLN A 576 -16.07 -10.49 -13.83
CA GLN A 576 -16.17 -10.88 -15.24
C GLN A 576 -14.82 -10.93 -15.98
N GLU A 577 -13.83 -10.10 -15.63
CA GLU A 577 -12.48 -10.13 -16.23
C GLU A 577 -11.61 -11.25 -15.63
N LEU A 578 -11.78 -11.53 -14.33
CA LEU A 578 -11.27 -12.72 -13.63
C LEU A 578 -11.67 -14.01 -14.36
N THR A 579 -12.95 -14.04 -14.76
CA THR A 579 -13.60 -15.13 -15.48
C THR A 579 -13.00 -15.31 -16.88
N GLU A 580 -12.68 -14.22 -17.59
CA GLU A 580 -12.08 -14.28 -18.93
C GLU A 580 -10.59 -14.69 -18.91
N LEU A 581 -9.82 -14.24 -17.92
CA LEU A 581 -8.41 -14.63 -17.75
C LEU A 581 -8.26 -16.08 -17.23
N GLN A 582 -9.17 -16.55 -16.38
CA GLN A 582 -9.20 -17.96 -15.92
C GLN A 582 -9.54 -18.93 -17.05
N VAL A 583 -10.46 -18.58 -17.97
CA VAL A 583 -10.77 -19.39 -19.17
C VAL A 583 -9.55 -19.62 -20.05
N GLN A 584 -8.70 -18.60 -20.21
CA GLN A 584 -7.54 -18.69 -21.10
C GLN A 584 -6.40 -19.54 -20.54
N ARG A 585 -6.35 -19.80 -19.22
CA ARG A 585 -5.26 -20.52 -18.56
C ARG A 585 -5.66 -21.88 -17.96
N LEU A 586 -6.90 -22.09 -17.53
CA LEU A 586 -7.39 -23.39 -17.05
C LEU A 586 -7.49 -24.45 -18.16
N ASP A 587 -7.32 -24.07 -19.43
CA ASP A 587 -7.09 -24.99 -20.55
C ASP A 587 -5.70 -25.70 -20.48
N LEU A 588 -4.82 -25.34 -19.54
CA LEU A 588 -3.48 -25.93 -19.39
C LEU A 588 -3.35 -26.99 -18.27
N ASP A 589 -4.10 -26.89 -17.16
CA ASP A 589 -3.92 -27.77 -15.98
C ASP A 589 -5.19 -28.56 -15.60
N ASN A 590 -5.25 -29.79 -16.11
CA ASN A 590 -6.34 -30.77 -16.10
C ASN A 590 -6.83 -31.33 -14.73
N GLN A 591 -7.05 -30.54 -13.67
CA GLN A 591 -7.49 -31.13 -12.37
C GLN A 591 -8.70 -30.51 -11.65
N LEU A 592 -9.34 -29.47 -12.20
CA LEU A 592 -10.62 -28.99 -11.68
C LEU A 592 -11.70 -29.21 -12.75
N GLU A 593 -12.85 -29.79 -12.39
CA GLU A 593 -14.01 -29.87 -13.30
C GLU A 593 -14.27 -28.48 -13.89
N PRO A 594 -14.58 -28.35 -15.19
CA PRO A 594 -14.78 -27.07 -15.86
C PRO A 594 -16.04 -26.40 -15.31
N THR A 595 -15.90 -25.77 -14.15
CA THR A 595 -16.94 -24.98 -13.54
C THR A 595 -17.03 -23.73 -14.40
N ASN A 596 -18.03 -23.71 -15.29
CA ASN A 596 -18.26 -22.66 -16.27
C ASN A 596 -18.11 -21.27 -15.59
N PRO A 597 -17.07 -20.49 -15.91
CA PRO A 597 -16.61 -19.41 -15.03
C PRO A 597 -17.56 -18.20 -15.03
N ARG A 598 -18.54 -18.18 -15.94
CA ARG A 598 -19.76 -17.34 -15.88
C ARG A 598 -20.63 -17.55 -14.63
N LYS A 599 -20.30 -18.52 -13.78
CA LYS A 599 -21.02 -18.87 -12.55
C LYS A 599 -20.40 -18.31 -11.29
N VAL A 600 -19.21 -17.71 -11.33
CA VAL A 600 -18.64 -17.03 -10.15
C VAL A 600 -19.40 -15.73 -9.94
N TRP A 601 -20.10 -15.64 -8.81
CA TRP A 601 -20.99 -14.54 -8.48
C TRP A 601 -20.29 -13.41 -7.75
N ALA A 602 -19.34 -13.73 -6.87
CA ALA A 602 -18.51 -12.74 -6.21
C ALA A 602 -17.20 -13.33 -5.72
N CYS A 603 -16.16 -12.50 -5.80
CA CYS A 603 -14.90 -12.66 -5.09
C CYS A 603 -14.84 -11.55 -4.04
N LEU A 604 -14.61 -11.92 -2.77
CA LEU A 604 -14.40 -10.96 -1.69
C LEU A 604 -12.93 -10.95 -1.32
N PRO A 605 -12.13 -10.06 -1.95
CA PRO A 605 -10.76 -9.84 -1.53
C PRO A 605 -10.75 -9.03 -0.23
N SER A 606 -10.27 -9.64 0.85
CA SER A 606 -9.76 -8.93 2.03
C SER A 606 -8.24 -8.86 1.89
N PRO A 607 -7.53 -7.88 2.48
CA PRO A 607 -6.06 -7.89 2.51
C PRO A 607 -5.58 -9.24 3.08
N CYS A 608 -5.06 -10.12 2.23
CA CYS A 608 -4.65 -11.50 2.52
C CYS A 608 -5.78 -12.55 2.69
N SER A 609 -6.98 -12.37 2.13
CA SER A 609 -8.05 -13.38 2.21
C SER A 609 -8.97 -13.32 1.00
N VAL A 610 -9.41 -14.49 0.52
CA VAL A 610 -10.28 -14.62 -0.65
C VAL A 610 -11.41 -15.57 -0.29
N ASN A 611 -12.65 -15.13 -0.55
CA ASN A 611 -13.83 -15.97 -0.45
C ASN A 611 -14.60 -15.92 -1.77
N LEU A 612 -15.16 -17.06 -2.17
CA LEU A 612 -15.83 -17.20 -3.47
C LEU A 612 -17.29 -17.61 -3.27
N LEU A 613 -18.17 -16.93 -3.99
CA LEU A 613 -19.56 -17.35 -4.15
C LEU A 613 -19.75 -17.84 -5.58
N VAL A 614 -20.23 -19.06 -5.76
CA VAL A 614 -20.38 -19.70 -7.07
C VAL A 614 -21.79 -20.25 -7.24
N ASP A 615 -22.36 -20.04 -8.42
CA ASP A 615 -23.64 -20.59 -8.85
C ASP A 615 -23.50 -22.02 -9.36
N HIS A 616 -23.84 -22.98 -8.52
CA HIS A 616 -23.90 -24.39 -8.91
C HIS A 616 -25.32 -24.82 -9.33
N SER A 617 -26.25 -23.87 -9.52
CA SER A 617 -27.61 -24.20 -9.88
C SER A 617 -27.72 -24.84 -11.28
N ARG A 618 -28.62 -25.81 -11.41
CA ARG A 618 -28.90 -26.51 -12.69
C ARG A 618 -29.57 -25.60 -13.73
N TYR A 619 -30.02 -24.42 -13.31
CA TYR A 619 -30.75 -23.47 -14.15
C TYR A 619 -29.83 -22.53 -14.93
N GLY A 620 -28.52 -22.49 -14.63
CA GLY A 620 -27.54 -21.51 -15.13
C GLY A 620 -27.20 -21.50 -16.64
N THR A 621 -28.17 -21.72 -17.55
CA THR A 621 -28.05 -21.39 -18.99
C THR A 621 -29.37 -21.50 -19.79
N ARG A 622 -30.48 -21.95 -19.18
CA ARG A 622 -31.80 -22.06 -19.85
C ARG A 622 -32.92 -21.68 -18.89
N VAL A 623 -33.12 -20.39 -18.67
CA VAL A 623 -34.17 -19.87 -17.80
C VAL A 623 -35.14 -19.03 -18.63
N SER A 624 -36.45 -19.25 -18.43
CA SER A 624 -37.49 -18.44 -19.07
C SER A 624 -37.38 -16.95 -18.64
N PRO A 625 -37.75 -15.98 -19.50
CA PRO A 625 -37.54 -14.55 -19.23
C PRO A 625 -38.11 -14.03 -17.90
N GLY A 626 -39.19 -14.64 -17.39
CA GLY A 626 -39.81 -14.27 -16.12
C GLY A 626 -39.01 -14.71 -14.88
N VAL A 627 -38.30 -15.83 -14.94
CA VAL A 627 -37.48 -16.33 -13.82
C VAL A 627 -36.11 -15.63 -13.81
N TRP A 628 -35.59 -15.23 -14.97
CA TRP A 628 -34.38 -14.39 -15.06
C TRP A 628 -34.56 -13.04 -14.35
N LYS A 629 -35.70 -12.36 -14.56
CA LYS A 629 -36.03 -11.11 -13.86
C LYS A 629 -36.06 -11.29 -12.34
N SER A 630 -36.62 -12.42 -11.87
CA SER A 630 -36.63 -12.76 -10.45
C SER A 630 -35.22 -13.04 -9.90
N MET A 631 -34.35 -13.71 -10.65
CA MET A 631 -32.96 -13.98 -10.22
C MET A 631 -32.12 -12.69 -10.14
N VAL A 632 -32.19 -11.82 -11.14
CA VAL A 632 -31.46 -10.54 -11.16
C VAL A 632 -31.85 -9.66 -9.96
N GLU A 633 -33.12 -9.64 -9.57
CA GLU A 633 -33.59 -8.90 -8.39
C GLU A 633 -33.24 -9.59 -7.05
N THR A 634 -33.08 -10.91 -7.05
CA THR A 634 -32.77 -11.70 -5.84
C THR A 634 -31.26 -11.74 -5.56
N PHE A 635 -30.43 -11.51 -6.58
CA PHE A 635 -28.98 -11.62 -6.49
C PHE A 635 -28.33 -10.64 -5.48
N PRO A 636 -28.59 -9.31 -5.51
CA PRO A 636 -27.91 -8.39 -4.60
C PRO A 636 -28.18 -8.69 -3.10
N PRO A 637 -29.41 -9.05 -2.68
CA PRO A 637 -29.66 -9.49 -1.31
C PRO A 637 -28.92 -10.78 -0.89
N LEU A 638 -28.82 -11.77 -1.79
CA LEU A 638 -28.09 -13.01 -1.50
C LEU A 638 -26.58 -12.72 -1.36
N LEU A 639 -26.03 -11.93 -2.28
CA LEU A 639 -24.64 -11.48 -2.23
C LEU A 639 -24.35 -10.72 -0.93
N LYS A 640 -25.22 -9.77 -0.54
CA LYS A 640 -25.08 -9.05 0.73
C LYS A 640 -25.11 -10.01 1.94
N GLY A 641 -25.94 -11.04 1.89
CA GLY A 641 -25.97 -12.08 2.93
C GLY A 641 -24.69 -12.91 3.00
N PHE A 642 -24.08 -13.21 1.86
CA PHE A 642 -22.78 -13.87 1.78
C PHE A 642 -21.67 -12.99 2.33
N VAL A 643 -21.59 -11.71 1.91
CA VAL A 643 -20.62 -10.74 2.42
C VAL A 643 -20.68 -10.64 3.94
N VAL A 644 -21.89 -10.45 4.49
CA VAL A 644 -22.08 -10.34 5.94
C VAL A 644 -21.73 -11.63 6.67
N GLY A 645 -22.06 -12.80 6.10
CA GLY A 645 -21.72 -14.10 6.70
C GLY A 645 -20.22 -14.42 6.67
N MET A 646 -19.48 -13.87 5.70
CA MET A 646 -18.02 -13.99 5.63
C MET A 646 -17.30 -12.93 6.45
N SER A 647 -17.84 -11.71 6.56
CA SER A 647 -17.24 -10.63 7.35
C SER A 647 -17.41 -10.84 8.85
N SER A 648 -18.50 -11.49 9.26
CA SER A 648 -18.77 -11.90 10.64
C SER A 648 -18.92 -13.42 10.65
N GLY A 649 -17.86 -14.13 11.06
CA GLY A 649 -17.84 -15.59 11.15
C GLY A 649 -18.67 -16.15 12.32
N VAL A 650 -18.87 -17.47 12.32
CA VAL A 650 -19.74 -18.16 13.28
C VAL A 650 -19.13 -18.32 14.67
N LEU A 651 -17.79 -18.40 14.79
CA LEU A 651 -17.11 -18.64 16.06
C LEU A 651 -17.16 -17.41 16.95
N CYS A 652 -16.65 -16.27 16.50
CA CYS A 652 -16.49 -15.07 17.31
C CYS A 652 -16.80 -13.78 16.53
N GLY A 653 -17.46 -13.92 15.37
CA GLY A 653 -17.82 -12.78 14.53
C GLY A 653 -16.63 -12.15 13.84
N GLU A 654 -15.50 -12.84 13.75
CA GLU A 654 -14.30 -12.38 13.03
C GLU A 654 -14.39 -12.80 11.55
N PRO A 655 -13.69 -12.10 10.64
CA PRO A 655 -13.79 -12.39 9.22
C PRO A 655 -13.28 -13.81 8.92
N SER A 656 -14.10 -14.56 8.20
CA SER A 656 -13.78 -15.89 7.70
C SER A 656 -13.04 -15.82 6.37
N HIS A 657 -12.19 -16.80 6.07
CA HIS A 657 -11.48 -16.85 4.80
C HIS A 657 -11.24 -18.26 4.26
N GLY A 658 -10.92 -18.36 2.96
CA GLY A 658 -10.56 -19.62 2.30
C GLY A 658 -11.74 -20.50 1.95
N LEU A 659 -12.97 -19.97 1.99
CA LEU A 659 -14.19 -20.71 1.73
C LEU A 659 -14.79 -20.35 0.37
N ARG A 660 -15.07 -21.38 -0.43
CA ARG A 660 -15.93 -21.30 -1.61
C ARG A 660 -17.30 -21.84 -1.25
N VAL A 661 -18.34 -21.04 -1.44
CA VAL A 661 -19.74 -21.43 -1.21
C VAL A 661 -20.43 -21.59 -2.57
N ASP A 662 -20.85 -22.81 -2.85
CA ASP A 662 -21.61 -23.19 -4.03
C ASP A 662 -23.12 -23.15 -3.72
N VAL A 663 -23.86 -22.27 -4.38
CA VAL A 663 -25.31 -22.19 -4.28
C VAL A 663 -25.93 -23.21 -5.24
N ASP A 664 -26.52 -24.28 -4.70
CA ASP A 664 -27.10 -25.36 -5.50
C ASP A 664 -28.53 -25.05 -5.96
N ASP A 665 -29.35 -24.48 -5.08
CA ASP A 665 -30.73 -24.14 -5.39
C ASP A 665 -31.24 -23.02 -4.46
N VAL A 666 -32.11 -22.17 -4.98
CA VAL A 666 -32.75 -21.09 -4.20
C VAL A 666 -34.24 -21.09 -4.48
N HIS A 667 -35.02 -21.37 -3.45
CA HIS A 667 -36.46 -21.27 -3.50
C HIS A 667 -36.89 -19.91 -2.94
N VAL A 668 -37.49 -19.05 -3.78
CA VAL A 668 -37.97 -17.72 -3.40
C VAL A 668 -39.45 -17.58 -3.73
N ASP A 669 -40.19 -16.94 -2.84
CA ASP A 669 -41.60 -16.59 -3.09
C ASP A 669 -41.72 -15.53 -4.18
N TRP A 670 -42.72 -15.68 -5.06
CA TRP A 670 -42.97 -14.74 -6.15
C TRP A 670 -43.49 -13.38 -5.67
N GLN A 671 -44.04 -13.28 -4.45
CA GLN A 671 -44.55 -12.02 -3.91
C GLN A 671 -43.42 -11.20 -3.29
N GLU A 672 -43.21 -10.00 -3.80
CA GLU A 672 -42.18 -9.06 -3.33
C GLU A 672 -42.22 -8.81 -1.81
N ARG A 673 -43.43 -8.71 -1.22
CA ARG A 673 -43.60 -8.54 0.23
C ARG A 673 -43.02 -9.67 1.08
N ARG A 674 -42.88 -10.88 0.52
CA ARG A 674 -42.40 -12.11 1.17
C ARG A 674 -40.95 -12.45 0.81
N ARG A 675 -40.34 -11.73 -0.13
CA ARG A 675 -38.93 -11.82 -0.50
C ARG A 675 -38.15 -10.54 -0.20
N ARG A 676 -38.48 -9.88 0.93
CA ARG A 676 -37.80 -8.64 1.33
C ARG A 676 -36.28 -8.85 1.35
N PRO A 677 -35.47 -7.88 0.89
CA PRO A 677 -34.01 -8.00 0.84
C PRO A 677 -33.39 -8.50 2.15
N ASN A 678 -33.83 -7.98 3.30
CA ASN A 678 -33.32 -8.39 4.60
C ASN A 678 -33.60 -9.88 4.93
N GLN A 679 -34.71 -10.43 4.47
CA GLN A 679 -35.03 -11.84 4.70
C GLN A 679 -34.14 -12.75 3.88
N LEU A 680 -33.84 -12.38 2.62
CA LEU A 680 -32.93 -13.10 1.74
C LEU A 680 -31.48 -13.02 2.25
N MET A 681 -31.05 -11.83 2.67
CA MET A 681 -29.73 -11.63 3.29
C MET A 681 -29.52 -12.53 4.51
N LEU A 682 -30.49 -12.55 5.44
CA LEU A 682 -30.40 -13.33 6.67
C LEU A 682 -30.44 -14.84 6.43
N VAL A 683 -31.22 -15.34 5.46
CA VAL A 683 -31.24 -16.77 5.14
C VAL A 683 -29.93 -17.20 4.48
N THR A 684 -29.34 -16.39 3.62
CA THR A 684 -28.01 -16.68 3.04
C THR A 684 -26.93 -16.65 4.09
N ARG A 685 -26.95 -15.67 5.01
CA ARG A 685 -26.03 -15.64 6.16
C ARG A 685 -26.12 -16.93 6.99
N ARG A 686 -27.34 -17.40 7.28
CA ARG A 686 -27.55 -18.68 7.98
C ARG A 686 -26.97 -19.86 7.20
N ALA A 687 -27.15 -19.90 5.88
CA ALA A 687 -26.61 -20.95 5.02
C ALA A 687 -25.07 -20.96 5.04
N VAL A 688 -24.44 -19.77 5.00
CA VAL A 688 -22.98 -19.62 5.16
C VAL A 688 -22.54 -20.14 6.52
N HIS A 689 -23.15 -19.71 7.63
CA HIS A 689 -22.78 -20.22 8.97
C HIS A 689 -22.95 -21.73 9.12
N ALA A 690 -23.98 -22.32 8.50
CA ALA A 690 -24.15 -23.77 8.46
C ALA A 690 -22.99 -24.46 7.71
N ALA A 691 -22.53 -23.87 6.61
CA ALA A 691 -21.36 -24.35 5.87
C ALA A 691 -20.07 -24.21 6.69
N GLN A 692 -19.86 -23.08 7.36
CA GLN A 692 -18.70 -22.83 8.23
C GLN A 692 -18.59 -23.89 9.34
N LEU A 693 -19.69 -24.13 10.08
CA LEU A 693 -19.73 -25.16 11.12
C LEU A 693 -19.57 -26.58 10.59
N SER A 694 -19.97 -26.85 9.34
CA SER A 694 -19.82 -28.18 8.75
C SER A 694 -18.35 -28.59 8.59
N PHE A 695 -17.45 -27.62 8.36
CA PHE A 695 -16.01 -27.88 8.23
C PHE A 695 -15.25 -27.94 9.56
N GLY A 696 -15.88 -27.54 10.67
CA GLY A 696 -15.19 -27.38 11.95
C GLY A 696 -14.22 -26.20 11.90
N PRO A 697 -14.70 -24.95 12.03
CA PRO A 697 -13.87 -23.77 11.86
C PRO A 697 -12.77 -23.71 12.92
N ILE A 698 -11.59 -23.23 12.54
CA ILE A 698 -10.44 -22.98 13.41
C ILE A 698 -10.24 -21.48 13.59
N LEU A 699 -9.68 -21.09 14.73
CA LEU A 699 -9.31 -19.70 14.99
C LEU A 699 -7.84 -19.50 14.62
N GLU A 700 -7.55 -18.49 13.80
CA GLU A 700 -6.20 -18.08 13.46
C GLU A 700 -5.85 -16.74 14.11
N GLU A 701 -4.64 -16.67 14.64
CA GLU A 701 -4.04 -15.45 15.17
C GLU A 701 -3.03 -14.85 14.20
N PRO A 702 -2.91 -13.51 14.13
CA PRO A 702 -1.88 -12.89 13.34
C PRO A 702 -0.50 -13.00 14.03
N VAL A 703 0.55 -13.13 13.21
CA VAL A 703 1.94 -13.24 13.65
C VAL A 703 2.78 -12.12 13.02
N TYR A 704 3.57 -11.45 13.86
CA TYR A 704 4.61 -10.52 13.41
C TYR A 704 5.93 -11.24 13.22
N LEU A 705 6.62 -10.93 12.12
CA LEU A 705 8.06 -11.07 12.02
C LEU A 705 8.72 -9.85 12.66
N VAL A 706 9.37 -10.08 13.80
CA VAL A 706 10.10 -9.09 14.57
C VAL A 706 11.55 -9.07 14.10
N HIS A 707 12.00 -7.93 13.60
CA HIS A 707 13.41 -7.68 13.31
C HIS A 707 14.01 -6.77 14.38
N ILE A 708 15.08 -7.23 15.03
CA ILE A 708 15.87 -6.42 15.96
C ILE A 708 17.22 -6.17 15.29
N THR A 709 17.55 -4.89 15.09
CA THR A 709 18.80 -4.45 14.46
C THR A 709 19.60 -3.54 15.40
N GLY A 710 20.94 -3.67 15.38
CA GLY A 710 21.82 -2.88 16.26
C GLY A 710 21.84 -3.38 17.71
N CYS A 711 21.64 -4.69 17.91
CA CYS A 711 21.76 -5.28 19.25
C CYS A 711 23.24 -5.46 19.60
N PRO A 712 23.74 -4.93 20.74
CA PRO A 712 25.09 -5.22 21.19
C PRO A 712 25.23 -6.71 21.56
N GLY A 713 26.44 -7.26 21.41
CA GLY A 713 26.74 -8.67 21.67
C GLY A 713 26.28 -9.13 23.05
N ASP A 714 26.48 -8.28 24.07
CA ASP A 714 26.14 -8.56 25.46
C ASP A 714 24.63 -8.66 25.72
N ALA A 715 23.81 -7.97 24.93
CA ALA A 715 22.34 -7.92 25.09
C ALA A 715 21.60 -8.96 24.24
N ARG A 716 22.30 -9.68 23.36
CA ARG A 716 21.69 -10.64 22.41
C ARG A 716 20.93 -11.74 23.14
N GLU A 717 21.56 -12.37 24.14
CA GLU A 717 20.95 -13.47 24.88
C GLU A 717 19.75 -13.00 25.71
N ALA A 718 19.82 -11.80 26.28
CA ALA A 718 18.70 -11.20 26.99
C ALA A 718 17.50 -10.93 26.06
N CYS A 719 17.76 -10.43 24.84
CA CYS A 719 16.71 -10.23 23.84
C CYS A 719 16.07 -11.55 23.37
N CYS A 720 16.87 -12.60 23.13
CA CYS A 720 16.34 -13.91 22.77
C CYS A 720 15.50 -14.52 23.89
N SER A 721 15.95 -14.41 25.14
CA SER A 721 15.20 -14.88 26.32
C SER A 721 13.84 -14.18 26.46
N GLU A 722 13.76 -12.87 26.21
CA GLU A 722 12.48 -12.14 26.24
C GLU A 722 11.55 -12.53 25.06
N LEU A 723 12.11 -12.87 23.90
CA LEU A 723 11.32 -13.40 22.79
C LEU A 723 10.75 -14.78 23.13
N GLU A 724 11.55 -15.66 23.72
CA GLU A 724 11.13 -17.01 24.14
C GLU A 724 10.10 -16.98 25.26
N SER A 725 10.25 -16.07 26.24
CA SER A 725 9.28 -15.89 27.34
C SER A 725 7.87 -15.56 26.83
N ARG A 726 7.79 -14.91 25.66
CA ARG A 726 6.56 -14.53 24.95
C ARG A 726 6.12 -15.56 23.90
N SER A 727 6.67 -16.77 23.93
CA SER A 727 6.40 -17.83 22.94
C SER A 727 6.77 -17.42 21.50
N GLY A 728 7.78 -16.56 21.35
CA GLY A 728 8.36 -16.20 20.07
C GLY A 728 9.30 -17.29 19.55
N ALA A 729 9.21 -17.61 18.26
CA ALA A 729 10.11 -18.55 17.62
C ALA A 729 11.23 -17.78 16.91
N VAL A 730 12.46 -17.90 17.40
CA VAL A 730 13.65 -17.28 16.78
C VAL A 730 14.03 -18.07 15.51
N VAL A 731 14.10 -17.39 14.37
CA VAL A 731 14.29 -18.01 13.05
C VAL A 731 15.78 -18.10 12.70
N SER A 732 16.49 -16.98 12.85
CA SER A 732 17.92 -16.90 12.63
C SER A 732 18.52 -15.72 13.39
N GLY A 733 19.71 -15.94 13.95
CA GLY A 733 20.62 -14.92 14.43
C GLY A 733 21.87 -15.00 13.57
N GLU A 734 21.78 -14.58 12.31
CA GLU A 734 22.92 -14.58 11.40
C GLU A 734 23.94 -13.53 11.85
N GLY A 735 25.12 -14.00 12.24
CA GLY A 735 26.36 -13.24 12.10
C GLY A 735 26.98 -13.65 10.76
N GLU A 736 26.42 -13.17 9.65
CA GLU A 736 27.05 -13.40 8.35
C GLU A 736 28.26 -12.47 8.21
N GLY A 737 29.45 -13.08 8.28
CA GLY A 737 30.69 -12.56 7.73
C GLY A 737 31.39 -11.47 8.56
N ASP A 738 32.66 -11.72 8.87
CA ASP A 738 33.65 -10.69 9.19
C ASP A 738 33.48 -9.48 8.24
N VAL A 739 33.02 -8.33 8.74
CA VAL A 739 33.62 -6.99 8.55
C VAL A 739 33.07 -5.94 9.55
N ASP A 740 31.85 -6.01 10.10
CA ASP A 740 31.37 -4.99 11.05
C ASP A 740 30.79 -5.57 12.36
N ALA A 741 31.49 -5.31 13.47
CA ALA A 741 31.10 -5.72 14.83
C ALA A 741 29.88 -4.96 15.42
N GLU A 742 29.09 -4.23 14.60
CA GLU A 742 28.06 -3.30 15.08
C GLU A 742 26.60 -3.64 14.72
N ALA A 743 26.28 -4.75 14.05
CA ALA A 743 24.87 -5.02 13.71
C ALA A 743 24.46 -6.50 13.78
N ILE A 744 24.39 -7.05 15.00
CA ILE A 744 23.67 -8.32 15.21
C ILE A 744 22.21 -8.11 14.83
N ARG A 745 21.70 -8.96 13.92
CA ARG A 745 20.29 -9.00 13.53
C ARG A 745 19.62 -10.22 14.15
N ILE A 746 18.49 -10.00 14.84
CA ILE A 746 17.67 -11.09 15.38
C ILE A 746 16.34 -11.06 14.65
N GLN A 747 15.90 -12.21 14.13
CA GLN A 747 14.59 -12.38 13.51
C GLN A 747 13.77 -13.40 14.31
N ALA A 748 12.54 -13.04 14.68
CA ALA A 748 11.65 -13.92 15.42
C ALA A 748 10.18 -13.75 15.04
N TYR A 749 9.45 -14.87 15.01
CA TYR A 749 8.00 -14.87 14.85
C TYR A 749 7.32 -14.74 16.21
N VAL A 750 6.53 -13.68 16.40
CA VAL A 750 5.81 -13.40 17.64
C VAL A 750 4.33 -13.15 17.34
N ALA A 751 3.43 -13.84 18.04
CA ALA A 751 1.99 -13.57 17.93
C ALA A 751 1.66 -12.15 18.37
N VAL A 752 0.75 -11.46 17.66
CA VAL A 752 0.42 -10.05 17.95
C VAL A 752 -0.05 -9.84 19.39
N ARG A 753 -0.82 -10.79 19.96
CA ARG A 753 -1.25 -10.73 21.37
C ARG A 753 -0.09 -10.68 22.36
N HIS A 754 1.05 -11.27 22.04
CA HIS A 754 2.24 -11.31 22.88
C HIS A 754 3.26 -10.22 22.53
N ALA A 755 3.07 -9.52 21.41
CA ALA A 755 3.96 -8.45 20.94
C ALA A 755 3.73 -7.10 21.66
N LEU A 756 2.60 -6.94 22.35
CA LEU A 756 2.28 -5.73 23.11
C LEU A 756 3.33 -5.46 24.20
N GLY A 757 3.92 -4.27 24.17
CA GLY A 757 4.97 -3.84 25.09
C GLY A 757 6.38 -4.40 24.80
N LEU A 758 6.54 -5.28 23.80
CA LEU A 758 7.82 -5.94 23.50
C LEU A 758 8.90 -4.92 23.08
N ALA A 759 8.54 -3.93 22.27
CA ALA A 759 9.51 -2.92 21.83
C ALA A 759 10.04 -2.05 22.98
N ALA A 760 9.21 -1.76 23.99
CA ALA A 760 9.64 -0.99 25.15
C ALA A 760 10.67 -1.78 25.98
N GLN A 761 10.40 -3.07 26.20
CA GLN A 761 11.30 -3.95 26.95
C GLN A 761 12.63 -4.19 26.24
N ILE A 762 12.61 -4.44 24.92
CA ILE A 762 13.86 -4.62 24.16
C ILE A 762 14.69 -3.32 24.18
N ARG A 763 14.05 -2.14 24.09
CA ARG A 763 14.75 -0.86 24.24
C ARG A 763 15.33 -0.69 25.64
N GLU A 764 14.65 -1.15 26.67
CA GLU A 764 15.17 -1.10 28.05
C GLU A 764 16.41 -2.00 28.20
N ILE A 765 16.32 -3.25 27.74
CA ILE A 765 17.43 -4.23 27.76
C ILE A 765 18.66 -3.73 26.99
N THR A 766 18.44 -3.08 25.85
CA THR A 766 19.52 -2.63 24.95
C THR A 766 19.93 -1.18 25.18
N HIS A 767 19.44 -0.54 26.25
CA HIS A 767 19.66 0.89 26.52
C HIS A 767 19.35 1.80 25.30
N SER A 768 18.30 1.46 24.56
CA SER A 768 17.84 2.13 23.33
C SER A 768 18.83 2.11 22.15
N LEU A 769 19.84 1.22 22.19
CA LEU A 769 20.75 0.99 21.06
C LEU A 769 20.08 0.17 19.96
N ALA A 770 19.24 -0.81 20.34
CA ALA A 770 18.58 -1.65 19.36
C ALA A 770 17.28 -1.03 18.84
N THR A 771 17.06 -1.23 17.54
CA THR A 771 15.84 -0.83 16.85
C THR A 771 14.98 -2.07 16.58
N VAL A 772 13.70 -2.01 16.97
CA VAL A 772 12.74 -3.11 16.82
C VAL A 772 11.72 -2.76 15.75
N ARG A 773 11.55 -3.65 14.79
CA ARG A 773 10.57 -3.55 13.69
C ARG A 773 9.58 -4.71 13.78
N PHE A 774 8.30 -4.39 13.69
CA PHE A 774 7.22 -5.37 13.49
C PHE A 774 6.77 -5.35 12.04
N VAL A 775 6.75 -6.51 11.40
CA VAL A 775 6.15 -6.71 10.07
C VAL A 775 5.11 -7.81 10.18
N PHE A 776 3.88 -7.55 9.73
CA PHE A 776 2.90 -8.62 9.60
C PHE A 776 3.38 -9.62 8.56
N ASP A 777 3.42 -10.89 8.93
CA ASP A 777 3.93 -11.96 8.07
C ASP A 777 2.80 -12.90 7.62
N HIS A 778 2.18 -13.61 8.56
CA HIS A 778 1.12 -14.57 8.27
C HIS A 778 0.13 -14.75 9.44
N TYR A 779 -0.94 -15.50 9.16
CA TYR A 779 -1.87 -16.00 10.17
C TYR A 779 -1.50 -17.44 10.56
N ARG A 780 -1.63 -17.75 11.85
CA ARG A 780 -1.29 -19.06 12.41
C ARG A 780 -2.47 -19.60 13.22
N ALA A 781 -2.81 -20.87 13.03
CA ALA A 781 -3.84 -21.53 13.83
C ALA A 781 -3.50 -21.49 15.33
N VAL A 782 -4.48 -21.09 16.13
CA VAL A 782 -4.40 -21.16 17.60
C VAL A 782 -4.52 -22.64 17.99
N PRO A 783 -3.63 -23.16 18.85
CA PRO A 783 -3.68 -24.56 19.25
C PRO A 783 -4.96 -24.87 20.06
N GLY A 784 -5.61 -25.98 19.71
CA GLY A 784 -6.82 -26.48 20.37
C GLY A 784 -8.09 -26.32 19.54
N ASP A 785 -9.17 -26.97 19.99
CA ASP A 785 -10.49 -26.90 19.36
C ASP A 785 -11.28 -25.68 19.86
N PRO A 786 -11.65 -24.72 19.00
CA PRO A 786 -12.41 -23.53 19.41
C PRO A 786 -13.80 -23.83 19.97
N LEU A 787 -14.34 -25.03 19.78
CA LEU A 787 -15.62 -25.45 20.35
C LEU A 787 -15.49 -26.01 21.79
N ASP A 788 -14.30 -26.41 22.22
CA ASP A 788 -14.03 -26.89 23.59
C ASP A 788 -13.49 -25.75 24.46
N GLU A 789 -14.26 -25.38 25.48
CA GLU A 789 -13.94 -24.31 26.42
C GLU A 789 -12.64 -24.53 27.21
N ASN A 790 -12.16 -25.78 27.32
CA ASN A 790 -10.93 -26.10 28.06
C ASN A 790 -9.65 -25.87 27.25
N THR A 791 -9.77 -25.63 25.94
CA THR A 791 -8.63 -25.38 25.07
C THR A 791 -8.29 -23.89 25.00
N GLN A 792 -7.07 -23.56 24.60
CA GLN A 792 -6.65 -22.17 24.42
C GLN A 792 -7.53 -21.44 23.38
N ALA A 793 -7.85 -22.12 22.26
CA ALA A 793 -8.74 -21.58 21.24
C ALA A 793 -10.14 -21.30 21.79
N GLY A 794 -10.74 -22.24 22.52
CA GLY A 794 -12.09 -22.06 23.08
C GLY A 794 -12.16 -20.97 24.14
N ALA A 795 -11.13 -20.83 24.98
CA ALA A 795 -11.04 -19.74 25.96
C ALA A 795 -11.00 -18.36 25.27
N ILE A 796 -10.22 -18.22 24.19
CA ILE A 796 -10.14 -16.98 23.41
C ILE A 796 -11.47 -16.69 22.71
N VAL A 797 -12.09 -17.69 22.08
CA VAL A 797 -13.41 -17.54 21.42
C VAL A 797 -14.46 -17.08 22.43
N ARG A 798 -14.51 -17.70 23.61
CA ARG A 798 -15.46 -17.30 24.66
C ARG A 798 -15.22 -15.88 25.14
N ALA A 799 -13.96 -15.48 25.36
CA ALA A 799 -13.62 -14.11 25.75
C ALA A 799 -14.07 -13.10 24.68
N LEU A 800 -13.77 -13.34 23.41
CA LEU A 800 -14.18 -12.48 22.29
C LEU A 800 -15.70 -12.41 22.15
N ARG A 801 -16.42 -13.51 22.35
CA ARG A 801 -17.89 -13.54 22.29
C ARG A 801 -18.52 -12.71 23.42
N VAL A 802 -18.02 -12.85 24.65
CA VAL A 802 -18.50 -12.05 25.80
C VAL A 802 -18.25 -10.57 25.57
N GLU A 803 -17.07 -10.22 25.07
CA GLU A 803 -16.70 -8.83 24.79
C GLU A 803 -17.55 -8.21 23.69
N LYS A 804 -17.89 -8.97 22.63
CA LYS A 804 -18.77 -8.54 21.53
C LYS A 804 -20.28 -8.69 21.83
N GLU A 805 -20.65 -8.90 23.09
CA GLU A 805 -22.04 -9.11 23.54
C GLU A 805 -22.78 -10.27 22.83
N LEU A 806 -22.04 -11.25 22.30
CA LEU A 806 -22.58 -12.47 21.73
C LEU A 806 -22.84 -13.50 22.85
N GLN A 807 -23.71 -14.48 22.57
CA GLN A 807 -23.91 -15.60 23.50
C GLN A 807 -22.57 -16.30 23.77
N PRO A 808 -22.15 -16.53 25.03
CA PRO A 808 -20.81 -17.07 25.34
C PRO A 808 -20.50 -18.40 24.66
N GLN A 809 -21.52 -19.24 24.44
CA GLN A 809 -21.39 -20.51 23.74
C GLN A 809 -21.60 -20.32 22.24
N VAL A 810 -20.80 -21.04 21.44
CA VAL A 810 -20.95 -21.07 19.98
C VAL A 810 -22.27 -21.77 19.63
N PRO A 811 -23.10 -21.23 18.73
CA PRO A 811 -24.37 -21.85 18.38
C PRO A 811 -24.14 -23.21 17.72
N SER A 812 -24.98 -24.19 18.07
CA SER A 812 -24.92 -25.51 17.43
C SER A 812 -25.38 -25.43 15.97
N MET A 813 -24.94 -26.39 15.17
CA MET A 813 -25.31 -26.51 13.75
C MET A 813 -26.82 -26.52 13.51
N GLU A 814 -27.60 -27.07 14.44
CA GLU A 814 -29.07 -27.16 14.38
C GLU A 814 -29.76 -25.79 14.35
N SER A 815 -29.07 -24.74 14.79
CA SER A 815 -29.60 -23.38 14.73
C SER A 815 -29.62 -22.80 13.31
N PHE A 816 -28.79 -23.33 12.40
CA PHE A 816 -28.58 -22.82 11.04
C PHE A 816 -29.01 -23.79 9.93
N ASP A 817 -28.86 -25.11 10.16
CA ASP A 817 -29.25 -26.16 9.21
C ASP A 817 -30.67 -26.67 9.47
N ASP A 818 -31.58 -26.43 8.53
CA ASP A 818 -33.00 -26.80 8.60
C ASP A 818 -33.30 -28.13 7.87
N VAL A 819 -32.26 -28.89 7.48
CA VAL A 819 -32.39 -30.21 6.86
C VAL A 819 -33.13 -31.16 7.82
N VAL A 820 -34.24 -31.71 7.33
CA VAL A 820 -35.05 -32.68 8.07
C VAL A 820 -34.21 -33.95 8.22
N ARG A 821 -33.70 -34.23 9.42
CA ARG A 821 -33.21 -35.58 9.74
C ARG A 821 -34.36 -36.55 9.47
N PRO A 822 -34.14 -37.70 8.80
CA PRO A 822 -35.13 -38.76 8.84
C PRO A 822 -35.37 -39.07 10.31
N THR A 823 -36.57 -38.77 10.79
CA THR A 823 -36.97 -39.06 12.17
C THR A 823 -36.63 -40.51 12.44
N SER A 824 -35.77 -40.76 13.42
CA SER A 824 -35.61 -42.06 14.06
C SER A 824 -36.90 -42.38 14.82
N SER A 825 -38.01 -42.53 14.12
CA SER A 825 -39.19 -43.18 14.63
C SER A 825 -38.82 -44.65 14.73
N PHE A 826 -38.69 -45.16 15.95
CA PHE A 826 -38.88 -46.57 16.26
C PHE A 826 -40.14 -47.05 15.50
N ARG A 827 -39.96 -47.65 14.32
CA ARG A 827 -40.97 -48.51 13.73
C ARG A 827 -40.95 -49.78 14.56
N GLN A 828 -41.78 -49.83 15.60
CA GLN A 828 -42.30 -51.12 16.03
C GLN A 828 -42.92 -51.78 14.78
N PRO A 829 -42.56 -53.02 14.44
CA PRO A 829 -43.18 -53.69 13.32
C PRO A 829 -44.67 -53.87 13.64
N LEU A 830 -45.53 -53.24 12.84
CA LEU A 830 -46.96 -53.49 12.82
C LEU A 830 -47.17 -55.00 12.66
N GLN A 831 -47.65 -55.66 13.72
CA GLN A 831 -48.13 -57.02 13.64
C GLN A 831 -49.23 -57.09 12.58
N VAL A 832 -48.94 -57.79 11.49
CA VAL A 832 -49.91 -58.16 10.47
C VAL A 832 -50.93 -59.08 11.11
N LYS A 833 -52.06 -58.53 11.56
CA LYS A 833 -53.26 -59.32 11.88
C LYS A 833 -53.81 -59.87 10.56
N GLN A 834 -53.58 -61.17 10.33
CA GLN A 834 -54.26 -61.96 9.30
C GLN A 834 -55.78 -61.76 9.43
N ARG A 835 -56.41 -61.23 8.37
CA ARG A 835 -57.86 -61.31 8.17
C ARG A 835 -58.13 -62.44 7.18
N SER A 836 -58.96 -63.39 7.60
CA SER A 836 -59.45 -64.52 6.80
C SER A 836 -60.34 -64.07 5.65
N PRO A 837 -60.45 -64.86 4.56
CA PRO A 837 -61.21 -64.49 3.38
C PRO A 837 -62.70 -64.82 3.60
N ARG A 838 -63.58 -63.83 3.46
CA ARG A 838 -65.01 -64.10 3.25
C ARG A 838 -65.33 -63.93 1.78
N ARG A 839 -65.74 -65.05 1.18
CA ARG A 839 -66.42 -65.17 -0.11
C ARG A 839 -67.60 -64.21 -0.19
N LEU A 840 -67.80 -63.63 -1.36
CA LEU A 840 -69.11 -63.18 -1.83
C LEU A 840 -69.35 -63.88 -3.17
N GLU A 841 -70.23 -64.87 -3.15
CA GLU A 841 -71.04 -65.24 -4.31
C GLU A 841 -72.23 -64.28 -4.36
N CYS A 842 -72.55 -63.83 -5.58
CA CYS A 842 -73.63 -62.94 -6.02
C CYS A 842 -73.43 -61.44 -5.74
#